data_AF-A0A0N4WDP7-F1
#
_entry.id   AF-A0A0N4WDP7-F1
#
_cell.length_a   1.000
_cell.length_b   1.000
_cell.length_c   1.000
_cell.angle_alpha   90.00
_cell.angle_beta   90.00
_cell.angle_gamma   90.00
#
_symmetry.space_group_name_H-M   'P 1'
#
loop_
_entity.id
_entity.type
_entity.pdbx_description
1 polymer ?
#
loop_
_entity_poly.entity_id
_entity_poly.type
_entity_poly.pdbx_seq_one_letter_code
_entity_poly.pdbx_strand_id
1 'polypeptide(L)'
;MAHHMTIRLLLAEFGHPTKLVIGDELFMKKHPGSDVSGEELNKFVLLLLGCAVQGDKKKTFVSRITKLEKRLQQGIAKEIQKITETSSVVLSIDSLARYDSTVVDHIEQLMEQRDAYAQTLFQMADTESDGGGSSTESSSVNGEIELTQRRIEKRPSRRTPSPPFLDRHSTVELSAKNAELRKLRKETEDKDDRINELSDELEAVETEVRKLKDERIELIKDARAAKDLRDELDCVQQKLDRLEKLERENSHLHEKLAKLEYVQSQLEHQRADNATLEMSIEQLENELEFLRQEKKNQNETQTRLTEAQQSIRGLQTDIGLKNTKIEELLVEQSRLENELMLVNTKMLEMERRMDCSSNAPQESFGSLADEMADSEKSEMMQLRLENRKLRSHLESTENSTVSSAELEQLKSEMEQRERVFAETRAENELMQRQLHTAESTVTQLNQEILQATTEREKLRAERDESVMSLIDARKKFAQFQTEFGRKFEQEAQTKVMEIEAELQELRRKLSCVTEERKQTEKQLQRVCEEQKSLRVTVDELREEKENAETLSANNERARRNAEAERNSLKARLEALDAECEELRERARCAEDASRRLAACERRLAEQQTRIGDLEAENRTLQQQMELESQKTQRLREDLVTEKSKGAELVGRLRSVCAAIALNGGKIDVEMDDHQLIDSIDNVIMGALNAAKREADALRLQQHTQIAELNDLKSDIEKLRFHLAWFHALPHPKARVLSVPGKCGSVAYPK
;
A
#
# COMPACT_ATOMS: atom_id res chain seq x y z
N MET A 1 -21.85 13.00 -14.47
CA MET A 1 -20.58 13.70 -14.13
C MET A 1 -19.47 13.47 -15.17
N ALA A 2 -19.02 12.23 -15.46
CA ALA A 2 -17.88 11.98 -16.37
C ALA A 2 -17.92 12.79 -17.69
N HIS A 3 -19.02 12.76 -18.43
CA HIS A 3 -19.20 13.53 -19.68
C HIS A 3 -19.00 15.05 -19.53
N HIS A 4 -19.32 15.66 -18.37
CA HIS A 4 -19.13 17.10 -18.15
C HIS A 4 -17.63 17.49 -18.07
N MET A 5 -16.77 16.63 -17.52
CA MET A 5 -15.32 16.89 -17.51
C MET A 5 -14.73 16.76 -18.92
N THR A 6 -15.18 15.77 -19.70
CA THR A 6 -14.75 15.58 -21.09
C THR A 6 -15.02 16.81 -21.96
N ILE A 7 -16.16 17.48 -21.77
CA ILE A 7 -16.58 18.63 -22.56
C ILE A 7 -15.82 19.91 -22.15
N ARG A 8 -15.59 20.14 -20.84
CA ARG A 8 -14.76 21.29 -20.39
C ARG A 8 -13.32 21.21 -20.91
N LEU A 9 -12.73 20.01 -20.95
CA LEU A 9 -11.38 19.79 -21.51
C LEU A 9 -11.31 20.10 -23.02
N LEU A 10 -12.32 19.71 -23.80
CA LEU A 10 -12.36 20.02 -25.23
C LEU A 10 -12.46 21.53 -25.49
N LEU A 11 -13.31 22.25 -24.75
CA LEU A 11 -13.51 23.69 -24.94
C LEU A 11 -12.27 24.52 -24.57
N ALA A 12 -11.55 24.15 -23.50
CA ALA A 12 -10.40 24.90 -23.02
C ALA A 12 -9.21 24.96 -24.02
N GLU A 13 -9.10 24.01 -24.95
CA GLU A 13 -7.97 23.96 -25.88
C GLU A 13 -8.19 24.68 -27.23
N PHE A 14 -9.36 25.29 -27.49
CA PHE A 14 -9.68 25.90 -28.79
C PHE A 14 -9.05 27.30 -29.06
N GLY A 15 -8.03 27.68 -28.30
CA GLY A 15 -6.93 28.50 -28.83
C GLY A 15 -7.10 30.02 -28.84
N HIS A 16 -8.15 30.57 -28.21
CA HIS A 16 -8.19 31.96 -27.75
C HIS A 16 -8.86 32.02 -26.36
N PRO A 17 -8.49 32.97 -25.48
CA PRO A 17 -8.98 33.05 -24.10
C PRO A 17 -10.35 33.73 -24.00
N THR A 18 -11.28 33.46 -24.93
CA THR A 18 -12.69 33.76 -24.67
C THR A 18 -13.17 32.82 -23.56
N LYS A 19 -13.54 33.40 -22.39
CA LYS A 19 -14.42 32.73 -21.43
C LYS A 19 -15.74 32.43 -22.17
N LEU A 20 -15.84 31.28 -22.84
CA LEU A 20 -17.10 30.81 -23.39
C LEU A 20 -17.95 30.33 -22.20
N VAL A 21 -18.56 31.28 -21.51
CA VAL A 21 -19.63 31.04 -20.54
C VAL A 21 -20.82 30.55 -21.35
N ILE A 22 -20.81 29.24 -21.66
CA ILE A 22 -22.01 28.54 -22.08
C ILE A 22 -23.02 28.80 -20.97
N GLY A 23 -24.13 29.44 -21.34
CA GLY A 23 -25.11 29.97 -20.40
C GLY A 23 -25.93 28.85 -19.76
N ASP A 24 -25.32 28.08 -18.85
CA ASP A 24 -26.01 27.13 -17.98
C ASP A 24 -27.21 27.82 -17.30
N GLU A 25 -27.06 29.08 -16.90
CA GLU A 25 -28.13 29.91 -16.32
C GLU A 25 -29.21 30.37 -17.31
N LEU A 26 -28.93 30.39 -18.62
CA LEU A 26 -29.80 30.98 -19.65
C LEU A 26 -30.62 29.91 -20.38
N PHE A 27 -30.02 28.74 -20.66
CA PHE A 27 -30.76 27.59 -21.21
C PHE A 27 -31.71 27.00 -20.15
N MET A 28 -31.24 26.81 -18.90
CA MET A 28 -32.07 26.24 -17.83
C MET A 28 -33.25 27.13 -17.42
N LYS A 29 -33.16 28.46 -17.61
CA LYS A 29 -34.20 29.42 -17.17
C LYS A 29 -35.50 29.36 -17.97
N LYS A 30 -35.53 28.77 -19.18
CA LYS A 30 -36.76 28.71 -20.01
C LYS A 30 -37.60 27.45 -19.85
N HIS A 31 -36.99 26.29 -19.61
CA HIS A 31 -37.71 25.00 -19.52
C HIS A 31 -37.15 24.11 -18.38
N PRO A 32 -37.54 24.34 -17.12
CA PRO A 32 -36.94 23.70 -15.94
C PRO A 32 -37.48 22.28 -15.65
N GLY A 33 -37.75 21.46 -16.68
CA GLY A 33 -38.48 20.19 -16.48
C GLY A 33 -38.55 19.23 -17.67
N SER A 34 -37.56 19.22 -18.57
CA SER A 34 -37.49 18.26 -19.68
C SER A 34 -36.05 17.74 -19.87
N ASP A 35 -35.88 16.45 -20.19
CA ASP A 35 -34.58 15.76 -20.36
C ASP A 35 -33.73 16.22 -21.57
N VAL A 36 -34.09 17.36 -22.16
CA VAL A 36 -33.51 17.95 -23.38
C VAL A 36 -32.02 18.31 -23.23
N SER A 37 -31.56 18.62 -22.01
CA SER A 37 -30.17 19.00 -21.70
C SER A 37 -29.13 18.01 -22.25
N GLY A 38 -29.36 16.70 -22.11
CA GLY A 38 -28.42 15.67 -22.57
C GLY A 38 -28.34 15.57 -24.09
N GLU A 39 -29.48 15.69 -24.78
CA GLU A 39 -29.49 15.64 -26.24
C GLU A 39 -28.95 16.91 -26.89
N GLU A 40 -29.28 18.09 -26.37
CA GLU A 40 -28.81 19.35 -26.94
C GLU A 40 -27.33 19.57 -26.68
N LEU A 41 -26.81 19.14 -25.54
CA LEU A 41 -25.37 19.09 -25.30
C LEU A 41 -24.66 18.14 -26.28
N ASN A 42 -25.26 16.97 -26.59
CA ASN A 42 -24.74 16.07 -27.63
C ASN A 42 -24.81 16.70 -29.03
N LYS A 43 -25.90 17.39 -29.40
CA LYS A 43 -26.04 18.14 -30.67
C LYS A 43 -24.96 19.24 -30.79
N PHE A 44 -24.68 19.96 -29.70
CA PHE A 44 -23.63 20.98 -29.65
C PHE A 44 -22.21 20.39 -29.75
N VAL A 45 -21.94 19.26 -29.09
CA VAL A 45 -20.66 18.54 -29.21
C VAL A 45 -20.48 18.00 -30.64
N LEU A 46 -21.53 17.45 -31.26
CA LEU A 46 -21.52 17.02 -32.66
C LEU A 46 -21.23 18.19 -33.61
N LEU A 47 -21.82 19.38 -33.37
CA LEU A 47 -21.56 20.59 -34.15
C LEU A 47 -20.09 21.03 -34.07
N LEU A 48 -19.55 21.18 -32.86
CA LEU A 48 -18.14 21.54 -32.64
C LEU A 48 -17.18 20.52 -33.27
N LEU A 49 -17.50 19.23 -33.16
CA LEU A 49 -16.74 18.13 -33.73
C LEU A 49 -16.78 18.16 -35.26
N GLY A 50 -17.93 18.50 -35.86
CA GLY A 50 -18.10 18.74 -37.29
C GLY A 50 -17.22 19.90 -37.77
N CYS A 51 -17.31 21.05 -37.11
CA CYS A 51 -16.47 22.23 -37.41
C CYS A 51 -14.97 21.91 -37.30
N ALA A 52 -14.55 21.14 -36.29
CA ALA A 52 -13.14 20.76 -36.10
C ALA A 52 -12.63 19.71 -37.12
N VAL A 53 -13.53 18.91 -37.70
CA VAL A 53 -13.22 17.90 -38.74
C VAL A 53 -13.35 18.46 -40.17
N GLN A 54 -14.12 19.52 -40.37
CA GLN A 54 -14.30 20.19 -41.67
C GLN A 54 -13.39 21.42 -41.85
N GLY A 55 -13.03 22.14 -40.78
CA GLY A 55 -12.20 23.35 -40.83
C GLY A 55 -10.69 23.08 -41.02
N ASP A 56 -9.96 24.11 -41.47
CA ASP A 56 -8.57 24.03 -41.96
C ASP A 56 -7.57 23.44 -40.95
N LYS A 57 -7.87 23.57 -39.64
CA LYS A 57 -7.02 23.08 -38.54
C LYS A 57 -7.20 21.58 -38.24
N LYS A 58 -7.94 20.83 -39.06
CA LYS A 58 -8.21 19.37 -38.95
C LYS A 58 -6.99 18.53 -38.55
N LYS A 59 -5.83 18.75 -39.17
CA LYS A 59 -4.60 17.99 -38.88
C LYS A 59 -4.16 18.13 -37.41
N THR A 60 -4.23 19.35 -36.87
CA THR A 60 -3.91 19.65 -35.46
C THR A 60 -4.91 19.00 -34.52
N PHE A 61 -6.20 19.03 -34.87
CA PHE A 61 -7.27 18.42 -34.08
C PHE A 61 -7.14 16.89 -34.01
N VAL A 62 -6.90 16.22 -35.15
CA VAL A 62 -6.61 14.77 -35.19
C VAL A 62 -5.37 14.42 -34.34
N SER A 63 -4.30 15.22 -34.44
CA SER A 63 -3.08 15.00 -33.63
C SER A 63 -3.33 15.11 -32.12
N ARG A 64 -4.25 15.98 -31.69
CA ARG A 64 -4.67 16.07 -30.28
C ARG A 64 -5.53 14.88 -29.86
N ILE A 65 -6.50 14.45 -30.68
CA ILE A 65 -7.28 13.23 -30.40
C ILE A 65 -6.36 12.02 -30.20
N THR A 66 -5.33 11.84 -31.05
CA THR A 66 -4.38 10.73 -30.92
C THR A 66 -3.52 10.73 -29.64
N LYS A 67 -3.59 11.79 -28.81
CA LYS A 67 -2.95 11.88 -27.49
C LYS A 67 -3.90 11.59 -26.31
N LEU A 68 -5.21 11.48 -26.56
CA LEU A 68 -6.21 11.14 -25.55
C LEU A 68 -6.20 9.64 -25.22
N GLU A 69 -6.85 9.23 -24.13
CA GLU A 69 -6.97 7.83 -23.74
C GLU A 69 -7.73 6.99 -24.79
N LYS A 70 -7.35 5.72 -25.00
CA LYS A 70 -7.91 4.85 -26.07
C LYS A 70 -9.44 4.74 -26.03
N ARG A 71 -10.08 4.70 -24.85
CA ARG A 71 -11.55 4.69 -24.75
C ARG A 71 -12.18 5.99 -25.28
N LEU A 72 -11.57 7.12 -24.96
CA LEU A 72 -12.03 8.44 -25.43
C LEU A 72 -11.75 8.64 -26.93
N GLN A 73 -10.61 8.15 -27.44
CA GLN A 73 -10.34 8.09 -28.88
C GLN A 73 -11.44 7.32 -29.63
N GLN A 74 -11.82 6.13 -29.14
CA GLN A 74 -12.87 5.31 -29.74
C GLN A 74 -14.26 5.96 -29.65
N GLY A 75 -14.56 6.66 -28.55
CA GLY A 75 -15.81 7.43 -28.41
C GLY A 75 -15.90 8.58 -29.41
N ILE A 76 -14.85 9.41 -29.49
CA ILE A 76 -14.78 10.54 -30.43
C ILE A 76 -14.78 10.04 -31.88
N ALA A 77 -14.07 8.95 -32.20
CA ALA A 77 -14.05 8.39 -33.54
C ALA A 77 -15.44 7.94 -34.04
N LYS A 78 -16.25 7.30 -33.19
CA LYS A 78 -17.64 6.94 -33.51
C LYS A 78 -18.52 8.17 -33.77
N GLU A 79 -18.29 9.24 -33.02
CA GLU A 79 -19.10 10.46 -33.13
C GLU A 79 -18.67 11.32 -34.33
N ILE A 80 -17.39 11.30 -34.72
CA ILE A 80 -16.92 11.78 -36.03
C ILE A 80 -17.58 10.96 -37.15
N GLN A 81 -17.57 9.63 -37.02
CA GLN A 81 -18.13 8.72 -38.02
C GLN A 81 -19.61 9.01 -38.28
N LYS A 82 -20.42 9.19 -37.22
CA LYS A 82 -21.82 9.62 -37.33
C LYS A 82 -21.98 10.89 -38.15
N ILE A 83 -21.14 11.91 -37.94
CA ILE A 83 -21.19 13.17 -38.70
C ILE A 83 -20.83 12.92 -40.17
N THR A 84 -19.81 12.11 -40.46
CA THR A 84 -19.37 11.86 -41.85
C THR A 84 -20.28 10.92 -42.64
N GLU A 85 -21.05 10.05 -41.99
CA GLU A 85 -21.90 9.04 -42.64
C GLU A 85 -23.41 9.40 -42.63
N THR A 86 -23.87 10.26 -41.72
CA THR A 86 -25.30 10.55 -41.54
C THR A 86 -25.72 11.88 -42.18
N SER A 87 -26.32 11.80 -43.37
CA SER A 87 -26.75 12.98 -44.16
C SER A 87 -27.79 13.89 -43.47
N SER A 88 -28.39 13.49 -42.34
CA SER A 88 -29.32 14.34 -41.57
C SER A 88 -28.63 15.21 -40.51
N VAL A 89 -27.30 15.11 -40.34
CA VAL A 89 -26.53 15.84 -39.32
C VAL A 89 -25.62 16.91 -39.95
N VAL A 90 -25.36 16.84 -41.25
CA VAL A 90 -24.49 17.78 -41.97
C VAL A 90 -25.30 18.62 -42.97
N LEU A 91 -25.36 19.93 -42.72
CA LEU A 91 -25.77 20.90 -43.74
C LEU A 91 -24.61 21.11 -44.72
N SER A 92 -24.68 20.52 -45.91
CA SER A 92 -23.79 20.89 -47.01
C SER A 92 -24.14 22.29 -47.52
N ILE A 93 -23.14 23.05 -47.96
CA ILE A 93 -23.33 24.37 -48.59
C ILE A 93 -24.20 24.24 -49.86
N ASP A 94 -24.03 23.15 -50.62
CA ASP A 94 -24.86 22.80 -51.79
C ASP A 94 -26.33 22.43 -51.45
N SER A 95 -26.62 22.24 -50.16
CA SER A 95 -27.97 22.03 -49.63
C SER A 95 -28.57 23.32 -49.08
N LEU A 96 -27.76 24.22 -48.51
CA LEU A 96 -28.22 25.53 -48.02
C LEU A 96 -28.84 26.36 -49.16
N ALA A 97 -28.26 26.29 -50.36
CA ALA A 97 -28.78 26.91 -51.59
C ALA A 97 -30.11 26.30 -52.12
N ARG A 98 -30.76 25.39 -51.36
CA ARG A 98 -32.04 24.76 -51.72
C ARG A 98 -33.15 24.94 -50.67
N TYR A 99 -32.87 25.63 -49.57
CA TYR A 99 -33.88 25.98 -48.56
C TYR A 99 -34.47 27.37 -48.83
N ASP A 100 -35.71 27.60 -48.40
CA ASP A 100 -36.39 28.88 -48.53
C ASP A 100 -35.63 30.02 -47.82
N SER A 101 -35.83 31.26 -48.30
CA SER A 101 -35.16 32.46 -47.75
C SER A 101 -35.34 32.59 -46.24
N THR A 102 -36.47 32.16 -45.71
CA THR A 102 -36.79 32.16 -44.28
C THR A 102 -35.77 31.44 -43.41
N VAL A 103 -35.05 30.44 -43.95
CA VAL A 103 -33.96 29.76 -43.23
C VAL A 103 -32.70 30.64 -43.18
N VAL A 104 -32.42 31.39 -44.25
CA VAL A 104 -31.34 32.39 -44.28
C VAL A 104 -31.65 33.55 -43.34
N ASP A 105 -32.87 34.08 -43.39
CA ASP A 105 -33.35 35.17 -42.51
C ASP A 105 -33.18 34.82 -41.01
N HIS A 106 -33.47 33.57 -40.62
CA HIS A 106 -33.26 33.10 -39.24
C HIS A 106 -31.77 32.91 -38.90
N ILE A 107 -30.91 32.54 -39.85
CA ILE A 107 -29.47 32.43 -39.63
C ILE A 107 -28.84 33.83 -39.47
N GLU A 108 -29.27 34.81 -40.26
CA GLU A 108 -28.84 36.21 -40.09
C GLU A 108 -29.28 36.77 -38.73
N GLN A 109 -30.55 36.58 -38.32
CA GLN A 109 -31.00 36.98 -36.97
C GLN A 109 -30.23 36.29 -35.84
N LEU A 110 -29.85 35.02 -35.99
CA LEU A 110 -29.02 34.31 -35.00
C LEU A 110 -27.57 34.82 -34.98
N MET A 111 -27.04 35.28 -36.12
CA MET A 111 -25.74 35.95 -36.19
C MET A 111 -25.76 37.35 -35.56
N GLU A 112 -26.80 38.15 -35.82
CA GLU A 112 -27.00 39.45 -35.15
C GLU A 112 -27.13 39.29 -33.64
N GLN A 113 -27.91 38.30 -33.17
CA GLN A 113 -28.02 38.00 -31.73
C GLN A 113 -26.68 37.55 -31.12
N ARG A 114 -25.94 36.66 -31.81
CA ARG A 114 -24.59 36.25 -31.39
C ARG A 114 -23.66 37.45 -31.22
N ASP A 115 -23.67 38.36 -32.18
CA ASP A 115 -22.74 39.49 -32.21
C ASP A 115 -23.13 40.58 -31.19
N ALA A 116 -24.42 40.78 -30.93
CA ALA A 116 -24.90 41.58 -29.80
C ALA A 116 -24.45 40.99 -28.44
N TYR A 117 -24.54 39.67 -28.24
CA TYR A 117 -24.03 39.02 -27.02
C TYR A 117 -22.50 39.12 -26.91
N ALA A 118 -21.77 38.97 -28.01
CA ALA A 118 -20.30 39.14 -28.03
C ALA A 118 -19.89 40.58 -27.68
N GLN A 119 -20.61 41.58 -28.19
CA GLN A 119 -20.39 43.00 -27.88
C GLN A 119 -20.70 43.32 -26.41
N THR A 120 -21.74 42.70 -25.84
CA THR A 120 -22.08 42.82 -24.41
C THR A 120 -21.00 42.18 -23.51
N LEU A 121 -20.46 41.02 -23.90
CA LEU A 121 -19.34 40.38 -23.21
C LEU A 121 -18.05 41.22 -23.25
N PHE A 122 -17.80 41.92 -24.36
CA PHE A 122 -16.66 42.84 -24.47
C PHE A 122 -16.79 44.03 -23.50
N GLN A 123 -17.98 44.64 -23.42
CA GLN A 123 -18.25 45.76 -22.51
C GLN A 123 -18.08 45.37 -21.04
N MET A 124 -18.44 44.15 -20.65
CA MET A 124 -18.19 43.64 -19.29
C MET A 124 -16.70 43.36 -19.01
N ALA A 125 -15.92 43.00 -20.03
CA ALA A 125 -14.48 42.79 -19.88
C ALA A 125 -13.70 44.10 -19.68
N ASP A 126 -14.07 45.17 -20.40
CA ASP A 126 -13.47 46.49 -20.21
C ASP A 126 -13.73 47.04 -18.79
N THR A 127 -14.90 46.77 -18.19
CA THR A 127 -15.20 47.17 -16.80
C THR A 127 -14.40 46.42 -15.73
N GLU A 128 -13.79 45.27 -16.05
CA GLU A 128 -12.88 44.56 -15.12
C GLU A 128 -11.41 45.02 -15.26
N SER A 129 -11.06 45.87 -16.24
CA SER A 129 -9.66 46.14 -16.62
C SER A 129 -9.04 47.44 -16.05
N ASP A 130 -9.82 48.41 -15.56
CA ASP A 130 -9.31 49.71 -15.07
C ASP A 130 -9.13 49.75 -13.53
N GLY A 131 -9.24 48.60 -12.86
CA GLY A 131 -9.29 48.48 -11.40
C GLY A 131 -8.10 47.76 -10.73
N GLY A 132 -7.01 47.46 -11.44
CA GLY A 132 -5.96 46.57 -10.93
C GLY A 132 -4.56 46.79 -11.51
N GLY A 133 -3.93 47.92 -11.17
CA GLY A 133 -2.64 48.32 -11.79
C GLY A 133 -1.70 49.16 -10.92
N SER A 134 -1.09 48.55 -9.89
CA SER A 134 0.17 48.99 -9.25
C SER A 134 0.27 50.42 -8.66
N SER A 135 0.03 50.53 -7.34
CA SER A 135 1.07 51.04 -6.43
C SER A 135 0.82 50.64 -4.97
N THR A 136 1.83 50.07 -4.32
CA THR A 136 1.89 49.94 -2.86
C THR A 136 2.67 51.11 -2.29
N GLU A 137 2.00 52.17 -1.84
CA GLU A 137 2.65 53.22 -1.04
C GLU A 137 1.97 53.41 0.31
N SER A 138 2.80 53.43 1.34
CA SER A 138 2.41 53.48 2.75
C SER A 138 2.28 54.92 3.25
N SER A 139 1.27 55.13 4.10
CA SER A 139 1.26 56.12 5.20
C SER A 139 1.66 57.57 4.89
N SER A 140 0.64 58.42 4.78
CA SER A 140 0.53 59.71 5.48
C SER A 140 1.80 60.57 5.64
N VAL A 141 1.98 61.51 4.70
CA VAL A 141 2.76 62.75 4.93
C VAL A 141 1.81 63.93 4.90
N ASN A 142 1.95 64.86 5.86
CA ASN A 142 1.20 66.11 5.88
C ASN A 142 1.56 66.97 4.65
N GLY A 143 0.54 67.34 3.87
CA GLY A 143 0.65 68.34 2.80
C GLY A 143 -0.43 69.41 2.98
N GLU A 144 -0.02 70.64 3.27
CA GLU A 144 -0.94 71.78 3.30
C GLU A 144 -1.41 72.11 1.87
N ILE A 145 -2.73 72.16 1.63
CA ILE A 145 -3.29 72.61 0.35
C ILE A 145 -3.79 74.05 0.51
N GLU A 146 -3.12 74.97 -0.18
CA GLU A 146 -3.35 76.41 -0.07
C GLU A 146 -4.68 76.86 -0.69
N LEU A 147 -5.51 77.48 0.14
CA LEU A 147 -6.10 78.81 -0.09
C LEU A 147 -6.49 79.21 -1.54
N THR A 148 -7.52 78.57 -2.10
CA THR A 148 -8.15 79.04 -3.35
C THR A 148 -9.64 79.40 -3.21
N GLN A 149 -9.97 80.34 -2.31
CA GLN A 149 -11.25 81.05 -2.42
C GLN A 149 -11.28 82.51 -1.92
N ARG A 150 -11.33 83.41 -2.92
CA ARG A 150 -11.90 84.78 -2.93
C ARG A 150 -11.45 85.82 -1.89
N ARG A 151 -10.71 86.83 -2.40
CA ARG A 151 -10.78 88.22 -1.92
C ARG A 151 -12.25 88.70 -1.82
N ILE A 152 -12.62 89.30 -0.69
CA ILE A 152 -13.50 90.48 -0.59
C ILE A 152 -12.84 91.46 0.41
N GLU A 153 -13.17 92.75 0.33
CA GLU A 153 -12.28 93.85 0.74
C GLU A 153 -12.50 94.41 2.16
N LYS A 154 -11.76 95.48 2.49
CA LYS A 154 -11.54 95.96 3.86
C LYS A 154 -12.60 96.98 4.33
N ARG A 155 -13.11 96.75 5.56
CA ARG A 155 -13.69 97.76 6.50
C ARG A 155 -15.04 98.40 6.05
N PRO A 156 -15.77 99.10 6.96
CA PRO A 156 -15.49 99.38 8.37
C PRO A 156 -16.49 98.77 9.36
N SER A 157 -16.25 99.02 10.66
CA SER A 157 -17.18 98.67 11.74
C SER A 157 -18.56 99.33 11.55
N ARG A 158 -19.60 98.50 11.51
CA ARG A 158 -20.97 98.87 11.89
C ARG A 158 -21.52 97.76 12.78
N ARG A 159 -22.17 98.13 13.88
CA ARG A 159 -23.11 97.23 14.55
C ARG A 159 -24.25 96.98 13.57
N THR A 160 -24.42 95.76 13.08
CA THR A 160 -25.63 95.37 12.37
C THR A 160 -26.83 95.53 13.32
N PRO A 161 -27.95 96.13 12.87
CA PRO A 161 -29.19 96.02 13.60
C PRO A 161 -29.57 94.54 13.80
N SER A 162 -30.40 94.27 14.80
CA SER A 162 -31.13 93.00 14.85
C SER A 162 -31.82 92.77 13.49
N PRO A 163 -31.71 91.58 12.87
CA PRO A 163 -32.44 91.31 11.64
C PRO A 163 -33.94 91.49 11.87
N PRO A 164 -34.72 91.93 10.85
CA PRO A 164 -36.17 92.02 10.94
C PRO A 164 -36.78 90.71 11.44
N PHE A 165 -37.94 90.75 12.09
CA PHE A 165 -38.56 89.59 12.73
C PHE A 165 -38.68 88.37 11.78
N LEU A 166 -39.07 88.59 10.53
CA LEU A 166 -39.13 87.57 9.47
C LEU A 166 -37.76 86.96 9.12
N ASP A 167 -36.71 87.77 9.13
CA ASP A 167 -35.34 87.37 8.77
C ASP A 167 -34.64 86.63 9.93
N ARG A 168 -35.06 86.90 11.17
CA ARG A 168 -34.76 86.04 12.32
C ARG A 168 -35.46 84.70 12.22
N HIS A 169 -36.72 84.68 11.83
CA HIS A 169 -37.50 83.44 11.70
C HIS A 169 -36.91 82.51 10.63
N SER A 170 -36.58 83.03 9.44
CA SER A 170 -35.92 82.27 8.37
C SER A 170 -34.54 81.78 8.79
N THR A 171 -33.75 82.60 9.51
CA THR A 171 -32.44 82.19 10.04
C THR A 171 -32.58 81.04 11.05
N VAL A 172 -33.59 81.07 11.93
CA VAL A 172 -33.87 79.97 12.87
C VAL A 172 -34.32 78.72 12.14
N GLU A 173 -35.23 78.81 11.16
CA GLU A 173 -35.65 77.66 10.34
C GLU A 173 -34.49 77.05 9.54
N LEU A 174 -33.64 77.88 8.93
CA LEU A 174 -32.41 77.42 8.27
C LEU A 174 -31.47 76.73 9.26
N SER A 175 -31.33 77.24 10.49
CA SER A 175 -30.53 76.58 11.52
C SER A 175 -31.10 75.22 11.94
N ALA A 176 -32.43 75.11 12.04
CA ALA A 176 -33.13 73.87 12.37
C ALA A 176 -32.99 72.84 11.24
N LYS A 177 -33.17 73.26 9.98
CA LYS A 177 -32.97 72.40 8.80
C LYS A 177 -31.50 72.00 8.62
N ASN A 178 -30.54 72.86 8.96
CA ASN A 178 -29.13 72.47 9.01
C ASN A 178 -28.82 71.50 10.16
N ALA A 179 -29.50 71.59 11.31
CA ALA A 179 -29.37 70.61 12.38
C ALA A 179 -29.98 69.25 11.99
N GLU A 180 -31.13 69.26 11.31
CA GLU A 180 -31.79 68.08 10.75
C GLU A 180 -30.92 67.40 9.68
N LEU A 181 -30.29 68.17 8.77
CA LEU A 181 -29.31 67.66 7.81
C LEU A 181 -28.06 67.05 8.49
N ARG A 182 -27.57 67.64 9.59
CA ARG A 182 -26.48 67.03 10.38
C ARG A 182 -26.92 65.74 11.06
N LYS A 183 -28.14 65.67 11.60
CA LYS A 183 -28.69 64.44 12.17
C LYS A 183 -28.79 63.35 11.10
N LEU A 184 -29.35 63.67 9.93
CA LEU A 184 -29.51 62.71 8.84
C LEU A 184 -28.15 62.24 8.28
N ARG A 185 -27.15 63.11 8.18
CA ARG A 185 -25.78 62.70 7.83
C ARG A 185 -25.18 61.74 8.86
N LYS A 186 -25.25 62.05 10.16
CA LYS A 186 -24.81 61.09 11.19
C LYS A 186 -25.60 59.79 11.14
N GLU A 187 -26.91 59.85 10.86
CA GLU A 187 -27.75 58.66 10.72
C GLU A 187 -27.51 57.88 9.42
N THR A 188 -26.72 58.43 8.47
CA THR A 188 -26.14 57.72 7.33
C THR A 188 -24.78 57.15 7.71
N GLU A 189 -23.89 57.96 8.31
CA GLU A 189 -22.57 57.55 8.82
C GLU A 189 -22.70 56.33 9.77
N ASP A 190 -23.58 56.41 10.79
CA ASP A 190 -23.93 55.33 11.74
C ASP A 190 -24.49 54.06 11.06
N LYS A 191 -25.04 54.17 9.84
CA LYS A 191 -25.58 53.04 9.06
C LYS A 191 -24.53 52.44 8.12
N ASP A 192 -23.71 53.28 7.51
CA ASP A 192 -22.60 52.86 6.65
C ASP A 192 -21.57 52.10 7.50
N ASP A 193 -21.25 52.59 8.71
CA ASP A 193 -20.45 51.86 9.69
C ASP A 193 -21.06 50.48 10.02
N ARG A 194 -22.38 50.39 10.28
CA ARG A 194 -23.03 49.09 10.56
C ARG A 194 -23.12 48.18 9.33
N ILE A 195 -23.15 48.73 8.12
CA ILE A 195 -23.06 47.95 6.87
C ILE A 195 -21.64 47.38 6.71
N ASN A 196 -20.61 48.15 7.06
CA ASN A 196 -19.23 47.66 7.07
C ASN A 196 -19.05 46.55 8.11
N GLU A 197 -19.48 46.74 9.36
CA GLU A 197 -19.47 45.69 10.40
C GLU A 197 -20.16 44.40 9.93
N LEU A 198 -21.35 44.50 9.32
CA LEU A 198 -22.08 43.35 8.78
C LEU A 198 -21.41 42.69 7.56
N SER A 199 -20.60 43.45 6.81
CA SER A 199 -19.85 42.93 5.66
C SER A 199 -18.60 42.18 6.13
N ASP A 200 -17.90 42.69 7.14
CA ASP A 200 -16.78 42.02 7.80
C ASP A 200 -17.24 40.74 8.53
N GLU A 201 -18.39 40.81 9.25
CA GLU A 201 -19.05 39.63 9.86
C GLU A 201 -19.37 38.57 8.78
N LEU A 202 -19.87 38.99 7.60
CA LEU A 202 -20.21 38.10 6.50
C LEU A 202 -18.97 37.47 5.84
N GLU A 203 -17.93 38.24 5.52
CA GLU A 203 -16.70 37.70 4.94
C GLU A 203 -16.03 36.72 5.91
N ALA A 204 -15.97 37.04 7.21
CA ALA A 204 -15.45 36.14 8.22
C ALA A 204 -16.18 34.78 8.21
N VAL A 205 -17.53 34.79 8.20
CA VAL A 205 -18.35 33.58 8.09
C VAL A 205 -18.10 32.85 6.77
N GLU A 206 -17.95 33.55 5.64
CA GLU A 206 -17.62 32.92 4.36
C GLU A 206 -16.24 32.26 4.36
N THR A 207 -15.22 32.85 5.00
CA THR A 207 -13.90 32.20 5.12
C THR A 207 -13.98 30.92 5.95
N GLU A 208 -14.78 30.90 7.00
CA GLU A 208 -14.98 29.71 7.84
C GLU A 208 -15.77 28.62 7.10
N VAL A 209 -16.83 29.01 6.39
CA VAL A 209 -17.59 28.11 5.51
C VAL A 209 -16.73 27.56 4.35
N ARG A 210 -15.68 28.27 3.91
CA ARG A 210 -14.66 27.75 2.99
C ARG A 210 -13.79 26.69 3.68
N LYS A 211 -13.16 26.99 4.81
CA LYS A 211 -12.34 26.02 5.60
C LYS A 211 -13.10 24.73 5.88
N LEU A 212 -14.33 24.82 6.39
CA LEU A 212 -15.18 23.66 6.71
C LEU A 212 -15.58 22.83 5.47
N LYS A 213 -15.62 23.42 4.28
CA LYS A 213 -15.81 22.68 3.01
C LYS A 213 -14.54 21.92 2.62
N ASP A 214 -13.37 22.53 2.80
CA ASP A 214 -12.08 21.93 2.48
C ASP A 214 -11.73 20.80 3.47
N GLU A 215 -11.91 21.00 4.78
CA GLU A 215 -11.81 19.96 5.80
C GLU A 215 -12.75 18.77 5.51
N ARG A 216 -13.99 19.05 5.10
CA ARG A 216 -14.94 18.01 4.68
C ARG A 216 -14.47 17.27 3.42
N ILE A 217 -13.72 17.90 2.52
CA ILE A 217 -13.14 17.25 1.33
C ILE A 217 -11.98 16.33 1.76
N GLU A 218 -11.11 16.76 2.67
CA GLU A 218 -10.03 15.92 3.21
C GLU A 218 -10.59 14.71 3.98
N LEU A 219 -11.57 14.91 4.88
CA LEU A 219 -12.24 13.81 5.58
C LEU A 219 -12.92 12.81 4.62
N ILE A 220 -13.37 13.25 3.44
CA ILE A 220 -13.90 12.37 2.39
C ILE A 220 -12.79 11.61 1.63
N LYS A 221 -11.59 12.19 1.49
CA LYS A 221 -10.41 11.47 0.97
C LYS A 221 -9.94 10.41 1.97
N ASP A 222 -9.80 10.77 3.24
CA ASP A 222 -9.37 9.87 4.30
C ASP A 222 -10.34 8.70 4.47
N ALA A 223 -11.66 8.97 4.45
CA ALA A 223 -12.69 7.92 4.50
C ALA A 223 -12.65 6.96 3.29
N ARG A 224 -12.12 7.40 2.13
CA ARG A 224 -11.88 6.54 0.96
C ARG A 224 -10.61 5.74 1.12
N ALA A 225 -9.48 6.37 1.44
CA ALA A 225 -8.21 5.66 1.68
C ALA A 225 -8.35 4.60 2.79
N ALA A 226 -9.05 4.94 3.88
CA ALA A 226 -9.37 4.00 4.96
C ALA A 226 -10.40 2.93 4.56
N LYS A 227 -11.13 3.07 3.45
CA LYS A 227 -11.90 1.97 2.84
C LYS A 227 -11.00 1.11 1.95
N ASP A 228 -10.21 1.72 1.08
CA ASP A 228 -9.34 1.00 0.15
C ASP A 228 -8.34 0.10 0.91
N LEU A 229 -7.78 0.59 2.02
CA LEU A 229 -6.95 -0.21 2.95
C LEU A 229 -7.71 -1.36 3.66
N ARG A 230 -9.03 -1.29 3.80
CA ARG A 230 -9.86 -2.41 4.30
C ARG A 230 -10.15 -3.43 3.21
N ASP A 231 -10.49 -2.97 2.01
CA ASP A 231 -10.64 -3.84 0.83
C ASP A 231 -9.32 -4.61 0.53
N GLU A 232 -8.16 -3.96 0.74
CA GLU A 232 -6.84 -4.61 0.69
C GLU A 232 -6.61 -5.60 1.85
N LEU A 233 -6.96 -5.23 3.09
CA LEU A 233 -6.83 -6.10 4.25
C LEU A 233 -7.66 -7.38 4.10
N ASP A 234 -8.92 -7.28 3.66
CA ASP A 234 -9.79 -8.43 3.40
C ASP A 234 -9.22 -9.34 2.29
N CYS A 235 -8.61 -8.75 1.26
CA CYS A 235 -7.90 -9.46 0.21
C CYS A 235 -6.63 -10.19 0.72
N VAL A 236 -5.93 -9.63 1.71
CA VAL A 236 -4.80 -10.28 2.39
C VAL A 236 -5.28 -11.38 3.34
N GLN A 237 -6.36 -11.16 4.09
CA GLN A 237 -6.96 -12.19 4.95
C GLN A 237 -7.37 -13.43 4.14
N GLN A 238 -8.07 -13.27 3.01
CA GLN A 238 -8.44 -14.40 2.14
C GLN A 238 -7.23 -15.16 1.57
N LYS A 239 -6.08 -14.49 1.38
CA LYS A 239 -4.82 -15.14 0.98
C LYS A 239 -4.20 -15.92 2.14
N LEU A 240 -4.20 -15.35 3.35
CA LEU A 240 -3.74 -16.03 4.57
C LEU A 240 -4.58 -17.29 4.84
N ASP A 241 -5.90 -17.15 4.81
CA ASP A 241 -6.89 -18.24 4.93
C ASP A 241 -6.66 -19.40 3.95
N ARG A 242 -6.09 -19.11 2.77
CA ARG A 242 -5.73 -20.09 1.75
C ARG A 242 -4.35 -20.69 2.00
N LEU A 243 -3.38 -19.89 2.43
CA LEU A 243 -2.04 -20.37 2.81
C LEU A 243 -2.13 -21.35 3.98
N GLU A 244 -2.84 -21.01 5.06
CA GLU A 244 -2.99 -21.93 6.20
C GLU A 244 -3.68 -23.26 5.81
N LYS A 245 -4.58 -23.26 4.81
CA LYS A 245 -5.22 -24.50 4.30
C LYS A 245 -4.20 -25.36 3.57
N LEU A 246 -3.38 -24.75 2.71
CA LEU A 246 -2.27 -25.42 2.01
C LEU A 246 -1.19 -25.90 2.99
N GLU A 247 -0.91 -25.19 4.08
CA GLU A 247 0.04 -25.60 5.13
C GLU A 247 -0.47 -26.80 5.93
N ARG A 248 -1.76 -26.85 6.25
CA ARG A 248 -2.42 -28.03 6.86
C ARG A 248 -2.37 -29.24 5.92
N GLU A 249 -2.69 -29.04 4.64
CA GLU A 249 -2.62 -30.08 3.61
C GLU A 249 -1.18 -30.60 3.43
N ASN A 250 -0.18 -29.71 3.35
CA ASN A 250 1.22 -30.07 3.23
C ASN A 250 1.73 -30.84 4.46
N SER A 251 1.37 -30.38 5.66
CA SER A 251 1.69 -31.08 6.92
C SER A 251 1.12 -32.52 6.93
N HIS A 252 -0.10 -32.70 6.45
CA HIS A 252 -0.74 -34.01 6.34
C HIS A 252 -0.15 -34.89 5.21
N LEU A 253 0.36 -34.29 4.13
CA LEU A 253 1.12 -34.99 3.10
C LEU A 253 2.48 -35.46 3.61
N HIS A 254 3.20 -34.65 4.39
CA HIS A 254 4.42 -35.07 5.09
C HIS A 254 4.16 -36.21 6.08
N GLU A 255 3.07 -36.16 6.85
CA GLU A 255 2.67 -37.25 7.75
C GLU A 255 2.36 -38.56 7.00
N LYS A 256 1.74 -38.46 5.81
CA LYS A 256 1.52 -39.61 4.92
C LYS A 256 2.82 -40.15 4.32
N LEU A 257 3.75 -39.28 3.94
CA LEU A 257 5.04 -39.66 3.38
C LEU A 257 5.89 -40.41 4.41
N ALA A 258 5.98 -39.91 5.65
CA ALA A 258 6.65 -40.62 6.75
C ALA A 258 6.05 -42.00 7.05
N LYS A 259 4.73 -42.16 6.90
CA LYS A 259 4.05 -43.47 7.03
C LYS A 259 4.39 -44.41 5.87
N LEU A 260 4.58 -43.90 4.65
CA LEU A 260 5.02 -44.69 3.50
C LEU A 260 6.49 -45.11 3.64
N GLU A 261 7.37 -44.22 4.08
CA GLU A 261 8.78 -44.54 4.38
C GLU A 261 8.91 -45.64 5.44
N TYR A 262 8.10 -45.55 6.51
CA TYR A 262 8.03 -46.59 7.55
C TYR A 262 7.59 -47.95 7.00
N VAL A 263 6.53 -47.99 6.18
CA VAL A 263 6.04 -49.23 5.55
C VAL A 263 7.06 -49.78 4.54
N GLN A 264 7.73 -48.92 3.78
CA GLN A 264 8.82 -49.33 2.89
C GLN A 264 9.97 -49.98 3.67
N SER A 265 10.41 -49.37 4.78
CA SER A 265 11.47 -49.91 5.63
C SER A 265 11.09 -51.26 6.25
N GLN A 266 9.84 -51.44 6.71
CA GLN A 266 9.34 -52.75 7.14
C GLN A 266 9.38 -53.79 6.00
N LEU A 267 8.98 -53.40 4.79
CA LEU A 267 8.91 -54.29 3.63
C LEU A 267 10.31 -54.68 3.14
N GLU A 268 11.29 -53.77 3.22
CA GLU A 268 12.70 -54.05 2.96
C GLU A 268 13.31 -55.00 3.99
N HIS A 269 13.01 -54.83 5.28
CA HIS A 269 13.40 -55.78 6.33
C HIS A 269 12.78 -57.17 6.11
N GLN A 270 11.48 -57.26 5.82
CA GLN A 270 10.82 -58.54 5.51
C GLN A 270 11.39 -59.22 4.26
N ARG A 271 11.82 -58.45 3.25
CA ARG A 271 12.53 -58.99 2.08
C ARG A 271 13.91 -59.56 2.44
N ALA A 272 14.66 -58.88 3.30
CA ALA A 272 15.95 -59.37 3.79
C ALA A 272 15.78 -60.68 4.59
N ASP A 273 14.81 -60.71 5.50
CA ASP A 273 14.49 -61.88 6.32
C ASP A 273 14.09 -63.07 5.42
N ASN A 274 13.17 -62.86 4.48
CA ASN A 274 12.75 -63.89 3.51
C ASN A 274 13.94 -64.40 2.68
N ALA A 275 14.84 -63.52 2.20
CA ALA A 275 16.02 -63.94 1.46
C ALA A 275 16.96 -64.81 2.32
N THR A 276 17.11 -64.52 3.62
CA THR A 276 17.89 -65.40 4.53
C THR A 276 17.21 -66.74 4.79
N LEU A 277 15.87 -66.79 4.81
CA LEU A 277 15.11 -68.03 4.90
C LEU A 277 15.22 -68.86 3.62
N GLU A 278 15.16 -68.23 2.44
CA GLU A 278 15.38 -68.86 1.14
C GLU A 278 16.79 -69.47 1.05
N MET A 279 17.83 -68.73 1.46
CA MET A 279 19.20 -69.27 1.56
C MET A 279 19.31 -70.43 2.55
N SER A 280 18.58 -70.39 3.68
CA SER A 280 18.56 -71.49 4.65
C SER A 280 17.82 -72.72 4.11
N ILE A 281 16.81 -72.55 3.28
CA ILE A 281 16.11 -73.65 2.60
C ILE A 281 17.03 -74.27 1.55
N GLU A 282 17.69 -73.47 0.71
CA GLU A 282 18.66 -73.95 -0.28
C GLU A 282 19.80 -74.76 0.38
N GLN A 283 20.31 -74.31 1.53
CA GLN A 283 21.32 -75.05 2.31
C GLN A 283 20.78 -76.41 2.78
N LEU A 284 19.58 -76.46 3.37
CA LEU A 284 18.96 -77.70 3.84
C LEU A 284 18.60 -78.66 2.69
N GLU A 285 18.20 -78.15 1.52
CA GLU A 285 17.95 -78.97 0.32
C GLU A 285 19.25 -79.58 -0.22
N ASN A 286 20.35 -78.82 -0.23
CA ASN A 286 21.68 -79.33 -0.61
C ASN A 286 22.20 -80.40 0.38
N GLU A 287 22.06 -80.19 1.70
CA GLU A 287 22.39 -81.20 2.72
C GLU A 287 21.54 -82.47 2.54
N LEU A 288 20.25 -82.32 2.26
CA LEU A 288 19.32 -83.44 2.08
C LEU A 288 19.65 -84.24 0.80
N GLU A 289 20.05 -83.58 -0.29
CA GLU A 289 20.49 -84.27 -1.51
C GLU A 289 21.86 -84.94 -1.34
N PHE A 290 22.79 -84.33 -0.59
CA PHE A 290 24.03 -84.99 -0.19
C PHE A 290 23.74 -86.30 0.57
N LEU A 291 22.86 -86.26 1.58
CA LEU A 291 22.45 -87.43 2.36
C LEU A 291 21.70 -88.48 1.52
N ARG A 292 20.92 -88.07 0.50
CA ARG A 292 20.31 -88.99 -0.47
C ARG A 292 21.38 -89.72 -1.30
N GLN A 293 22.39 -89.00 -1.80
CA GLN A 293 23.47 -89.60 -2.60
C GLN A 293 24.41 -90.46 -1.74
N GLU A 294 24.69 -90.08 -0.49
CA GLU A 294 25.41 -90.93 0.47
C GLU A 294 24.62 -92.23 0.75
N LYS A 295 23.32 -92.14 1.03
CA LYS A 295 22.45 -93.31 1.22
C LYS A 295 22.38 -94.19 -0.03
N LYS A 296 22.42 -93.61 -1.23
CA LYS A 296 22.54 -94.37 -2.49
C LYS A 296 23.87 -95.12 -2.57
N ASN A 297 24.99 -94.46 -2.28
CA ASN A 297 26.32 -95.10 -2.21
C ASN A 297 26.35 -96.23 -1.16
N GLN A 298 25.70 -96.04 -0.02
CA GLN A 298 25.56 -97.05 1.03
C GLN A 298 24.74 -98.26 0.53
N ASN A 299 23.63 -98.03 -0.17
CA ASN A 299 22.85 -99.11 -0.78
C ASN A 299 23.66 -99.88 -1.84
N GLU A 300 24.40 -99.18 -2.72
CA GLU A 300 25.24 -99.81 -3.75
C GLU A 300 26.43 -100.60 -3.17
N THR A 301 26.98 -100.18 -2.03
CA THR A 301 28.02 -100.96 -1.34
C THR A 301 27.43 -102.14 -0.58
N GLN A 302 26.22 -102.00 -0.02
CA GLN A 302 25.48 -103.08 0.62
C GLN A 302 25.05 -104.17 -0.38
N THR A 303 24.61 -103.83 -1.61
CA THR A 303 24.28 -104.85 -2.62
C THR A 303 25.51 -105.65 -3.03
N ARG A 304 26.63 -104.96 -3.36
CA ARG A 304 27.92 -105.60 -3.67
C ARG A 304 28.42 -106.51 -2.54
N LEU A 305 28.20 -106.11 -1.28
CA LEU A 305 28.50 -106.96 -0.11
C LEU A 305 27.62 -108.22 -0.08
N THR A 306 26.31 -108.10 -0.33
CA THR A 306 25.41 -109.26 -0.38
C THR A 306 25.70 -110.19 -1.57
N GLU A 307 26.08 -109.66 -2.73
CA GLU A 307 26.53 -110.41 -3.92
C GLU A 307 27.82 -111.19 -3.60
N ALA A 308 28.81 -110.54 -2.99
CA ALA A 308 30.04 -111.21 -2.53
C ALA A 308 29.74 -112.31 -1.50
N GLN A 309 28.83 -112.08 -0.55
CA GLN A 309 28.38 -113.09 0.41
C GLN A 309 27.58 -114.24 -0.25
N GLN A 310 26.86 -114.01 -1.34
CA GLN A 310 26.22 -115.08 -2.11
C GLN A 310 27.27 -115.90 -2.88
N SER A 311 28.24 -115.24 -3.53
CA SER A 311 29.36 -115.89 -4.23
C SER A 311 30.19 -116.76 -3.29
N ILE A 312 30.56 -116.25 -2.10
CA ILE A 312 31.28 -117.02 -1.07
C ILE A 312 30.47 -118.25 -0.64
N ARG A 313 29.14 -118.13 -0.45
CA ARG A 313 28.29 -119.28 -0.10
C ARG A 313 28.21 -120.31 -1.23
N GLY A 314 28.14 -119.87 -2.49
CA GLY A 314 28.22 -120.75 -3.66
C GLY A 314 29.53 -121.53 -3.72
N LEU A 315 30.66 -120.85 -3.52
CA LEU A 315 31.98 -121.48 -3.45
C LEU A 315 32.10 -122.44 -2.25
N GLN A 316 31.49 -122.13 -1.11
CA GLN A 316 31.42 -123.03 0.04
C GLN A 316 30.59 -124.28 -0.25
N THR A 317 29.45 -124.17 -0.95
CA THR A 317 28.69 -125.35 -1.40
C THR A 317 29.44 -126.18 -2.44
N ASP A 318 30.16 -125.54 -3.38
CA ASP A 318 31.01 -126.23 -4.35
C ASP A 318 32.17 -126.99 -3.69
N ILE A 319 32.79 -126.39 -2.67
CA ILE A 319 33.82 -127.06 -1.85
C ILE A 319 33.21 -128.23 -1.09
N GLY A 320 32.01 -128.07 -0.52
CA GLY A 320 31.28 -129.15 0.14
C GLY A 320 31.02 -130.33 -0.80
N LEU A 321 30.46 -130.09 -1.98
CA LEU A 321 30.18 -131.10 -3.00
C LEU A 321 31.46 -131.78 -3.53
N LYS A 322 32.57 -131.05 -3.65
CA LYS A 322 33.88 -131.60 -4.02
C LYS A 322 34.45 -132.47 -2.90
N ASN A 323 34.31 -132.07 -1.64
CA ASN A 323 34.75 -132.85 -0.50
C ASN A 323 33.97 -134.15 -0.36
N THR A 324 32.62 -134.12 -0.44
CA THR A 324 31.82 -135.35 -0.43
C THR A 324 32.16 -136.24 -1.63
N LYS A 325 32.49 -135.67 -2.80
CA LYS A 325 32.94 -136.48 -3.94
C LYS A 325 34.34 -137.08 -3.75
N ILE A 326 35.23 -136.42 -3.04
CA ILE A 326 36.53 -136.98 -2.62
C ILE A 326 36.31 -138.10 -1.59
N GLU A 327 35.40 -137.93 -0.64
CA GLU A 327 35.02 -138.96 0.34
C GLU A 327 34.44 -140.20 -0.35
N GLU A 328 33.51 -140.04 -1.30
CA GLU A 328 33.00 -141.13 -2.14
C GLU A 328 34.13 -141.87 -2.87
N LEU A 329 35.08 -141.13 -3.48
CA LEU A 329 36.19 -141.72 -4.22
C LEU A 329 37.20 -142.44 -3.30
N LEU A 330 37.41 -141.95 -2.07
CA LEU A 330 38.25 -142.61 -1.06
C LEU A 330 37.60 -143.88 -0.50
N VAL A 331 36.27 -143.89 -0.33
CA VAL A 331 35.51 -145.09 0.05
C VAL A 331 35.54 -146.12 -1.08
N GLU A 332 35.35 -145.69 -2.33
CA GLU A 332 35.42 -146.57 -3.50
C GLU A 332 36.84 -147.11 -3.74
N GLN A 333 37.88 -146.27 -3.58
CA GLN A 333 39.27 -146.71 -3.57
C GLN A 333 39.49 -147.77 -2.48
N SER A 334 39.02 -147.52 -1.25
CA SER A 334 39.13 -148.48 -0.15
C SER A 334 38.36 -149.77 -0.44
N ARG A 335 37.22 -149.72 -1.12
CA ARG A 335 36.46 -150.91 -1.56
C ARG A 335 37.26 -151.73 -2.57
N LEU A 336 37.82 -151.07 -3.60
CA LEU A 336 38.64 -151.69 -4.64
C LEU A 336 39.96 -152.25 -4.07
N GLU A 337 40.60 -151.56 -3.12
CA GLU A 337 41.79 -152.05 -2.42
C GLU A 337 41.48 -153.30 -1.57
N ASN A 338 40.32 -153.34 -0.89
CA ASN A 338 39.88 -154.54 -0.17
C ASN A 338 39.52 -155.70 -1.11
N GLU A 339 38.89 -155.44 -2.26
CA GLU A 339 38.61 -156.47 -3.27
C GLU A 339 39.90 -157.00 -3.91
N LEU A 340 40.87 -156.12 -4.20
CA LEU A 340 42.19 -156.49 -4.69
C LEU A 340 42.97 -157.26 -3.62
N MET A 341 42.89 -156.89 -2.34
CA MET A 341 43.45 -157.66 -1.22
C MET A 341 42.78 -159.03 -1.08
N LEU A 342 41.45 -159.14 -1.29
CA LEU A 342 40.72 -160.41 -1.23
C LEU A 342 41.07 -161.33 -2.42
N VAL A 343 41.25 -160.78 -3.62
CA VAL A 343 41.76 -161.52 -4.78
C VAL A 343 43.20 -161.95 -4.56
N ASN A 344 44.06 -161.08 -4.02
CA ASN A 344 45.45 -161.38 -3.74
C ASN A 344 45.63 -162.40 -2.59
N THR A 345 44.77 -162.36 -1.55
CA THR A 345 44.78 -163.39 -0.51
C THR A 345 44.25 -164.74 -1.02
N LYS A 346 43.23 -164.76 -1.87
CA LYS A 346 42.81 -165.98 -2.59
C LYS A 346 43.92 -166.53 -3.51
N MET A 347 44.68 -165.67 -4.17
CA MET A 347 45.87 -166.04 -4.95
C MET A 347 46.93 -166.69 -4.04
N LEU A 348 47.28 -166.03 -2.94
CA LEU A 348 48.21 -166.54 -1.92
C LEU A 348 47.70 -167.77 -1.14
N GLU A 349 46.40 -168.09 -1.20
CA GLU A 349 45.81 -169.33 -0.67
C GLU A 349 45.81 -170.47 -1.70
N MET A 350 45.62 -170.16 -2.98
CA MET A 350 45.86 -171.10 -4.08
C MET A 350 47.33 -171.52 -4.09
N GLU A 351 48.26 -170.55 -4.06
CA GLU A 351 49.71 -170.80 -4.01
C GLU A 351 50.10 -171.66 -2.80
N ARG A 352 49.62 -171.33 -1.59
CA ARG A 352 49.92 -172.09 -0.35
C ARG A 352 49.20 -173.44 -0.23
N ARG A 353 48.46 -173.89 -1.24
CA ARG A 353 47.84 -175.23 -1.30
C ARG A 353 48.54 -176.19 -2.28
N MET A 354 49.59 -175.77 -2.98
CA MET A 354 50.12 -176.49 -4.16
C MET A 354 51.46 -177.24 -3.97
N ASP A 355 52.08 -177.18 -2.79
CA ASP A 355 53.39 -177.82 -2.52
C ASP A 355 53.30 -179.31 -2.10
N CYS A 356 52.82 -180.19 -2.99
CA CYS A 356 53.23 -181.61 -3.07
C CYS A 356 52.57 -182.38 -4.23
N SER A 357 53.27 -183.41 -4.73
CA SER A 357 52.93 -184.23 -5.91
C SER A 357 53.21 -183.56 -7.26
N SER A 358 53.61 -184.37 -8.24
CA SER A 358 54.09 -183.95 -9.56
C SER A 358 53.06 -184.22 -10.66
N ASN A 359 53.18 -183.47 -11.77
CA ASN A 359 52.84 -183.79 -13.18
C ASN A 359 51.90 -182.79 -13.88
N ALA A 360 52.06 -182.74 -15.21
CA ALA A 360 51.11 -182.27 -16.23
C ALA A 360 50.59 -180.81 -16.17
N PRO A 361 51.07 -179.92 -17.06
CA PRO A 361 50.37 -178.68 -17.38
C PRO A 361 49.26 -178.97 -18.42
N GLN A 362 48.01 -179.16 -17.99
CA GLN A 362 46.87 -179.33 -18.93
C GLN A 362 45.53 -178.77 -18.41
N GLU A 363 44.93 -177.92 -19.26
CA GLU A 363 43.52 -177.91 -19.71
C GLU A 363 42.38 -178.10 -18.69
N SER A 364 41.51 -177.08 -18.58
CA SER A 364 40.09 -177.24 -18.25
C SER A 364 39.27 -176.00 -18.65
N PHE A 365 38.43 -176.17 -19.67
CA PHE A 365 37.22 -175.39 -20.06
C PHE A 365 37.30 -173.83 -20.10
N GLY A 366 36.80 -173.13 -21.13
CA GLY A 366 35.91 -173.53 -22.23
C GLY A 366 34.45 -173.13 -21.92
N SER A 367 33.78 -172.51 -22.89
CA SER A 367 32.45 -171.85 -22.78
C SER A 367 32.47 -170.55 -21.94
N LEU A 368 32.18 -169.35 -22.47
CA LEU A 368 31.97 -168.93 -23.86
C LEU A 368 33.16 -167.99 -24.22
N ALA A 369 33.91 -168.12 -25.31
CA ALA A 369 33.48 -168.36 -26.69
C ALA A 369 32.81 -169.69 -26.99
N ASP A 370 31.50 -169.60 -27.18
CA ASP A 370 30.68 -170.39 -28.09
C ASP A 370 29.50 -169.43 -28.37
N GLU A 371 29.33 -168.83 -29.54
CA GLU A 371 29.67 -169.31 -30.89
C GLU A 371 31.05 -168.86 -31.42
N MET A 372 31.87 -169.86 -31.79
CA MET A 372 32.62 -170.03 -33.07
C MET A 372 33.37 -168.86 -33.78
N ALA A 373 34.48 -169.09 -34.50
CA ALA A 373 35.50 -170.16 -34.54
C ALA A 373 36.64 -169.75 -35.52
N ASP A 374 37.85 -170.28 -35.29
CA ASP A 374 38.76 -170.94 -36.26
C ASP A 374 38.96 -170.41 -37.72
N SER A 375 40.16 -170.49 -38.32
CA SER A 375 41.51 -170.77 -37.79
C SER A 375 42.60 -170.29 -38.79
N GLU A 376 43.84 -170.46 -38.37
CA GLU A 376 45.14 -169.97 -38.84
C GLU A 376 45.54 -170.27 -40.30
N LYS A 377 46.61 -169.58 -40.73
CA LYS A 377 47.52 -170.04 -41.80
C LYS A 377 48.33 -171.23 -41.25
N SER A 378 48.85 -172.18 -42.01
CA SER A 378 49.48 -172.04 -43.33
C SER A 378 49.68 -173.41 -44.01
N GLU A 379 50.27 -173.39 -45.21
CA GLU A 379 50.92 -174.51 -45.94
C GLU A 379 50.08 -175.80 -46.14
N MET A 380 49.60 -176.08 -47.36
CA MET A 380 50.36 -176.51 -48.55
C MET A 380 51.07 -177.87 -48.38
N MET A 381 50.81 -178.77 -49.35
CA MET A 381 51.55 -180.01 -49.63
C MET A 381 51.71 -181.03 -48.49
N GLN A 382 50.73 -181.94 -48.38
CA GLN A 382 51.10 -183.36 -48.38
C GLN A 382 50.13 -184.38 -49.01
N LEU A 383 48.91 -184.00 -49.43
CA LEU A 383 48.02 -184.88 -50.22
C LEU A 383 48.15 -184.73 -51.75
N ARG A 384 49.27 -184.21 -52.26
CA ARG A 384 49.60 -184.26 -53.70
C ARG A 384 50.15 -185.62 -54.14
N LEU A 385 49.95 -186.68 -53.35
CA LEU A 385 50.61 -187.98 -53.51
C LEU A 385 49.69 -189.21 -53.47
N GLU A 386 48.37 -189.03 -53.31
CA GLU A 386 47.37 -190.09 -53.57
C GLU A 386 46.63 -189.92 -54.92
N ASN A 387 47.23 -189.17 -55.86
CA ASN A 387 47.04 -189.49 -57.28
C ASN A 387 47.78 -190.80 -57.61
N ARG A 388 47.22 -191.92 -57.11
CA ARG A 388 47.49 -193.34 -57.44
C ARG A 388 46.62 -194.18 -56.50
N LYS A 389 45.63 -194.94 -56.95
CA LYS A 389 45.41 -195.51 -58.30
C LYS A 389 43.92 -195.37 -58.67
N LEU A 390 43.57 -195.01 -59.91
CA LEU A 390 43.50 -195.91 -61.07
C LEU A 390 42.73 -197.21 -60.76
N ARG A 391 41.73 -197.56 -61.60
CA ARG A 391 41.07 -198.88 -61.66
C ARG A 391 40.12 -199.15 -60.48
N SER A 392 38.87 -198.70 -60.52
CA SER A 392 37.92 -199.08 -61.57
C SER A 392 37.92 -198.11 -62.76
N HIS A 393 38.21 -198.52 -64.00
CA HIS A 393 37.52 -199.57 -64.78
C HIS A 393 36.04 -199.21 -64.94
N LEU A 394 35.46 -199.21 -66.13
CA LEU A 394 35.91 -199.40 -67.52
C LEU A 394 34.62 -199.07 -68.34
N GLU A 395 34.47 -199.59 -69.56
CA GLU A 395 33.17 -199.96 -70.17
C GLU A 395 31.91 -199.09 -69.93
N SER A 396 31.22 -198.60 -70.96
CA SER A 396 31.44 -198.73 -72.40
C SER A 396 30.72 -197.56 -73.11
N THR A 397 31.17 -197.04 -74.26
CA THR A 397 31.28 -197.72 -75.57
C THR A 397 29.98 -198.41 -75.97
N GLU A 398 29.17 -197.81 -76.85
CA GLU A 398 28.92 -198.30 -78.21
C GLU A 398 27.69 -197.65 -78.88
N ASN A 399 27.82 -197.47 -80.20
CA ASN A 399 26.84 -197.69 -81.27
C ASN A 399 25.35 -197.36 -80.95
N SER A 400 24.81 -196.22 -81.38
CA SER A 400 24.40 -195.90 -82.76
C SER A 400 23.29 -196.79 -83.35
N THR A 401 22.07 -196.26 -83.49
CA THR A 401 21.23 -196.48 -84.68
C THR A 401 20.20 -195.36 -84.88
N VAL A 402 20.11 -194.90 -86.13
CA VAL A 402 19.31 -193.79 -86.68
C VAL A 402 17.80 -193.91 -86.47
N SER A 403 17.11 -192.80 -86.09
CA SER A 403 15.86 -192.26 -86.70
C SER A 403 15.06 -191.34 -85.73
N SER A 404 14.32 -190.35 -86.28
CA SER A 404 13.26 -189.54 -85.62
C SER A 404 13.61 -188.22 -84.90
N ALA A 405 14.69 -187.52 -85.24
CA ALA A 405 15.09 -186.25 -84.58
C ALA A 405 14.16 -185.03 -84.82
N GLU A 406 13.39 -185.00 -85.90
CA GLU A 406 12.70 -183.77 -86.37
C GLU A 406 11.46 -183.38 -85.55
N LEU A 407 10.83 -184.33 -84.85
CA LEU A 407 9.60 -184.08 -84.07
C LEU A 407 9.86 -183.39 -82.72
N GLU A 408 11.08 -183.51 -82.20
CA GLU A 408 11.43 -183.08 -80.84
C GLU A 408 11.90 -181.61 -80.82
N GLN A 409 12.57 -181.17 -81.89
CA GLN A 409 12.99 -179.78 -82.07
C GLN A 409 11.81 -178.80 -82.15
N LEU A 410 10.69 -179.20 -82.78
CA LEU A 410 9.51 -178.32 -82.88
C LEU A 410 8.81 -178.06 -81.52
N LYS A 411 9.01 -178.96 -80.54
CA LYS A 411 8.49 -178.77 -79.17
C LYS A 411 9.33 -177.78 -78.36
N SER A 412 10.65 -177.85 -78.47
CA SER A 412 11.54 -176.95 -77.70
C SER A 412 11.42 -175.50 -78.14
N GLU A 413 11.15 -175.23 -79.43
CA GLU A 413 10.83 -173.88 -79.94
C GLU A 413 9.49 -173.34 -79.40
N MET A 414 8.47 -174.21 -79.21
CA MET A 414 7.20 -173.86 -78.57
C MET A 414 7.41 -173.46 -77.10
N GLU A 415 8.10 -174.30 -76.33
CA GLU A 415 8.37 -174.02 -74.91
C GLU A 415 9.21 -172.75 -74.71
N GLN A 416 10.19 -172.48 -75.59
CA GLN A 416 10.96 -171.23 -75.52
C GLN A 416 10.06 -170.00 -75.76
N ARG A 417 9.13 -170.06 -76.71
CA ARG A 417 8.16 -168.96 -76.94
C ARG A 417 7.23 -168.76 -75.76
N GLU A 418 6.74 -169.83 -75.14
CA GLU A 418 5.89 -169.73 -73.94
C GLU A 418 6.63 -169.12 -72.75
N ARG A 419 7.92 -169.46 -72.55
CA ARG A 419 8.76 -168.83 -71.50
C ARG A 419 8.97 -167.34 -71.76
N VAL A 420 9.32 -166.93 -72.98
CA VAL A 420 9.48 -165.50 -73.34
C VAL A 420 8.15 -164.73 -73.20
N PHE A 421 7.00 -165.36 -73.50
CA PHE A 421 5.68 -164.76 -73.24
C PHE A 421 5.38 -164.64 -71.74
N ALA A 422 5.84 -165.58 -70.91
CA ALA A 422 5.68 -165.49 -69.45
C ALA A 422 6.60 -164.42 -68.84
N GLU A 423 7.84 -164.32 -69.30
CA GLU A 423 8.83 -163.30 -68.88
C GLU A 423 8.35 -161.89 -69.26
N THR A 424 8.03 -161.64 -70.53
CA THR A 424 7.50 -160.34 -70.98
C THR A 424 6.16 -159.98 -70.34
N ARG A 425 5.34 -160.97 -69.95
CA ARG A 425 4.14 -160.73 -69.12
C ARG A 425 4.51 -160.30 -67.70
N ALA A 426 5.45 -160.97 -67.05
CA ALA A 426 5.91 -160.60 -65.72
C ALA A 426 6.56 -159.20 -65.68
N GLU A 427 7.31 -158.84 -66.73
CA GLU A 427 7.83 -157.49 -66.96
C GLU A 427 6.70 -156.46 -67.13
N ASN A 428 5.67 -156.76 -67.92
CA ASN A 428 4.51 -155.87 -68.06
C ASN A 428 3.75 -155.69 -66.73
N GLU A 429 3.57 -156.76 -65.95
CA GLU A 429 2.95 -156.64 -64.61
C GLU A 429 3.84 -155.87 -63.62
N LEU A 430 5.18 -155.97 -63.72
CA LEU A 430 6.11 -155.17 -62.93
C LEU A 430 6.04 -153.69 -63.33
N MET A 431 6.05 -153.39 -64.64
CA MET A 431 5.90 -152.04 -65.19
C MET A 431 4.56 -151.41 -64.82
N GLN A 432 3.46 -152.17 -64.80
CA GLN A 432 2.15 -151.69 -64.32
C GLN A 432 2.17 -151.36 -62.83
N ARG A 433 2.80 -152.20 -61.99
CA ARG A 433 2.99 -151.91 -60.55
C ARG A 433 3.82 -150.64 -60.35
N GLN A 434 4.93 -150.49 -61.09
CA GLN A 434 5.78 -149.31 -61.05
C GLN A 434 5.05 -148.04 -61.52
N LEU A 435 4.31 -148.10 -62.63
CA LEU A 435 3.47 -147.01 -63.12
C LEU A 435 2.46 -146.58 -62.05
N HIS A 436 1.75 -147.53 -61.45
CA HIS A 436 0.76 -147.23 -60.41
C HIS A 436 1.38 -146.61 -59.15
N THR A 437 2.59 -147.04 -58.74
CA THR A 437 3.33 -146.36 -57.66
C THR A 437 3.78 -144.94 -58.04
N ALA A 438 4.11 -144.70 -59.31
CA ALA A 438 4.45 -143.36 -59.80
C ALA A 438 3.20 -142.45 -59.88
N GLU A 439 2.05 -142.97 -60.32
CA GLU A 439 0.76 -142.26 -60.28
C GLU A 439 0.36 -141.90 -58.83
N SER A 440 0.57 -142.81 -57.89
CA SER A 440 0.31 -142.59 -56.46
C SER A 440 1.20 -141.50 -55.87
N THR A 441 2.51 -141.53 -56.13
CA THR A 441 3.43 -140.48 -55.65
C THR A 441 3.22 -139.14 -56.35
N VAL A 442 2.92 -139.11 -57.65
CA VAL A 442 2.56 -137.88 -58.38
C VAL A 442 1.25 -137.28 -57.86
N THR A 443 0.24 -138.09 -57.52
CA THR A 443 -1.02 -137.58 -56.95
C THR A 443 -0.85 -137.07 -55.51
N GLN A 444 0.01 -137.71 -54.69
CA GLN A 444 0.40 -137.21 -53.36
C GLN A 444 1.15 -135.88 -53.46
N LEU A 445 2.21 -135.79 -54.27
CA LEU A 445 2.99 -134.56 -54.48
C LEU A 445 2.11 -133.40 -55.01
N ASN A 446 1.15 -133.68 -55.89
CA ASN A 446 0.19 -132.66 -56.34
C ASN A 446 -0.73 -132.16 -55.21
N GLN A 447 -1.11 -133.02 -54.25
CA GLN A 447 -1.87 -132.60 -53.08
C GLN A 447 -1.01 -131.76 -52.12
N GLU A 448 0.25 -132.14 -51.88
CA GLU A 448 1.20 -131.36 -51.07
C GLU A 448 1.47 -129.98 -51.69
N ILE A 449 1.69 -129.91 -53.01
CA ILE A 449 1.84 -128.65 -53.75
C ILE A 449 0.58 -127.79 -53.64
N LEU A 450 -0.61 -128.38 -53.71
CA LEU A 450 -1.87 -127.65 -53.55
C LEU A 450 -2.04 -127.12 -52.11
N GLN A 451 -1.70 -127.92 -51.09
CA GLN A 451 -1.73 -127.47 -49.69
C GLN A 451 -0.74 -126.32 -49.48
N ALA A 452 0.53 -126.50 -49.83
CA ALA A 452 1.58 -125.48 -49.69
C ALA A 452 1.29 -124.19 -50.47
N THR A 453 0.63 -124.26 -51.63
CA THR A 453 0.21 -123.05 -52.37
C THR A 453 -0.93 -122.32 -51.66
N THR A 454 -1.94 -123.02 -51.11
CA THR A 454 -3.01 -122.37 -50.32
C THR A 454 -2.50 -121.78 -49.00
N GLU A 455 -1.55 -122.42 -48.32
CA GLU A 455 -0.91 -121.88 -47.11
C GLU A 455 -0.10 -120.63 -47.41
N ARG A 456 0.69 -120.65 -48.49
CA ARG A 456 1.42 -119.47 -48.98
C ARG A 456 0.46 -118.32 -49.34
N GLU A 457 -0.76 -118.60 -49.79
CA GLU A 457 -1.77 -117.59 -50.10
C GLU A 457 -2.45 -117.02 -48.84
N LYS A 458 -2.70 -117.82 -47.80
CA LYS A 458 -3.11 -117.33 -46.47
C LYS A 458 -2.06 -116.42 -45.86
N LEU A 459 -0.79 -116.87 -45.80
CA LEU A 459 0.33 -116.08 -45.30
C LEU A 459 0.56 -114.79 -46.10
N ARG A 460 0.23 -114.78 -47.40
CA ARG A 460 0.20 -113.54 -48.21
C ARG A 460 -0.93 -112.60 -47.79
N ALA A 461 -2.15 -113.11 -47.59
CA ALA A 461 -3.27 -112.30 -47.14
C ALA A 461 -3.03 -111.68 -45.75
N GLU A 462 -2.51 -112.47 -44.80
CA GLU A 462 -2.13 -112.00 -43.46
C GLU A 462 -1.02 -110.93 -43.50
N ARG A 463 -0.06 -111.07 -44.41
CA ARG A 463 1.00 -110.09 -44.67
C ARG A 463 0.49 -108.84 -45.41
N ASP A 464 -0.51 -108.98 -46.27
CA ASP A 464 -1.22 -107.87 -46.92
C ASP A 464 -1.99 -107.03 -45.90
N GLU A 465 -2.78 -107.67 -45.04
CA GLU A 465 -3.54 -107.04 -43.95
C GLU A 465 -2.61 -106.37 -42.92
N SER A 466 -1.56 -107.06 -42.47
CA SER A 466 -0.57 -106.52 -41.54
C SER A 466 0.13 -105.27 -42.10
N VAL A 467 0.50 -105.28 -43.39
CA VAL A 467 1.08 -104.11 -44.07
C VAL A 467 0.07 -102.97 -44.15
N MET A 468 -1.21 -103.24 -44.41
CA MET A 468 -2.24 -102.20 -44.49
C MET A 468 -2.54 -101.57 -43.13
N SER A 469 -2.57 -102.38 -42.07
CA SER A 469 -2.67 -101.92 -40.67
C SER A 469 -1.50 -101.00 -40.29
N LEU A 470 -0.26 -101.36 -40.65
CA LEU A 470 0.92 -100.52 -40.45
C LEU A 470 0.87 -99.21 -41.27
N ILE A 471 0.36 -99.25 -42.50
CA ILE A 471 0.15 -98.06 -43.34
C ILE A 471 -0.85 -97.10 -42.68
N ASP A 472 -1.98 -97.61 -42.18
CA ASP A 472 -3.00 -96.78 -41.54
C ASP A 472 -2.58 -96.28 -40.15
N ALA A 473 -1.81 -97.06 -39.39
CA ALA A 473 -1.15 -96.59 -38.17
C ALA A 473 -0.17 -95.43 -38.50
N ARG A 474 0.63 -95.55 -39.56
CA ARG A 474 1.55 -94.50 -40.00
C ARG A 474 0.81 -93.24 -40.49
N LYS A 475 -0.31 -93.37 -41.21
CA LYS A 475 -1.18 -92.25 -41.59
C LYS A 475 -1.71 -91.51 -40.35
N LYS A 476 -2.28 -92.26 -39.38
CA LYS A 476 -2.81 -91.70 -38.12
C LYS A 476 -1.72 -91.00 -37.31
N PHE A 477 -0.51 -91.56 -37.26
CA PHE A 477 0.62 -90.93 -36.56
C PHE A 477 1.06 -89.63 -37.24
N ALA A 478 1.14 -89.60 -38.58
CA ALA A 478 1.45 -88.38 -39.33
C ALA A 478 0.35 -87.30 -39.20
N GLN A 479 -0.93 -87.71 -39.16
CA GLN A 479 -2.06 -86.81 -38.86
C GLN A 479 -1.93 -86.22 -37.44
N PHE A 480 -1.71 -87.06 -36.42
CA PHE A 480 -1.49 -86.59 -35.06
C PHE A 480 -0.29 -85.64 -34.95
N GLN A 481 0.84 -85.98 -35.59
CA GLN A 481 2.05 -85.16 -35.58
C GLN A 481 1.85 -83.80 -36.26
N THR A 482 1.07 -83.73 -37.34
CA THR A 482 0.75 -82.46 -38.03
C THR A 482 -0.33 -81.65 -37.32
N GLU A 483 -1.31 -82.28 -36.67
CA GLU A 483 -2.27 -81.59 -35.80
C GLU A 483 -1.62 -81.03 -34.53
N PHE A 484 -0.75 -81.81 -33.88
CA PHE A 484 -0.03 -81.39 -32.68
C PHE A 484 0.97 -80.28 -33.02
N GLY A 485 1.69 -80.41 -34.14
CA GLY A 485 2.54 -79.35 -34.69
C GLY A 485 1.78 -78.05 -34.91
N ARG A 486 0.63 -78.09 -35.61
CA ARG A 486 -0.23 -76.92 -35.81
C ARG A 486 -0.75 -76.30 -34.52
N LYS A 487 -1.15 -77.11 -33.52
CA LYS A 487 -1.61 -76.61 -32.21
C LYS A 487 -0.49 -75.88 -31.48
N PHE A 488 0.71 -76.46 -31.43
CA PHE A 488 1.88 -75.84 -30.80
C PHE A 488 2.33 -74.57 -31.53
N GLU A 489 2.36 -74.60 -32.86
CA GLU A 489 2.70 -73.46 -33.71
C GLU A 489 1.69 -72.31 -33.54
N GLN A 490 0.40 -72.62 -33.49
CA GLN A 490 -0.67 -71.64 -33.20
C GLN A 490 -0.56 -71.07 -31.77
N GLU A 491 -0.31 -71.90 -30.75
CA GLU A 491 -0.16 -71.46 -29.36
C GLU A 491 1.09 -70.57 -29.17
N ALA A 492 2.20 -70.90 -29.84
CA ALA A 492 3.37 -70.05 -29.90
C ALA A 492 3.08 -68.72 -30.61
N GLN A 493 2.33 -68.75 -31.72
CA GLN A 493 1.96 -67.56 -32.48
C GLN A 493 1.04 -66.62 -31.69
N THR A 494 0.08 -67.15 -30.91
CA THR A 494 -0.73 -66.32 -29.99
C THR A 494 0.11 -65.68 -28.90
N LYS A 495 1.04 -66.42 -28.27
CA LYS A 495 1.93 -65.88 -27.23
C LYS A 495 2.87 -64.80 -27.77
N VAL A 496 3.35 -64.94 -29.01
CA VAL A 496 4.13 -63.89 -29.69
C VAL A 496 3.26 -62.64 -29.90
N MET A 497 2.02 -62.78 -30.38
CA MET A 497 1.10 -61.64 -30.57
C MET A 497 0.76 -60.94 -29.24
N GLU A 498 0.57 -61.69 -28.15
CA GLU A 498 0.34 -61.15 -26.81
C GLU A 498 1.55 -60.33 -26.33
N ILE A 499 2.76 -60.90 -26.41
CA ILE A 499 4.00 -60.21 -26.03
C ILE A 499 4.25 -58.98 -26.93
N GLU A 500 4.00 -59.07 -28.24
CA GLU A 500 4.14 -57.92 -29.14
C GLU A 500 3.17 -56.79 -28.81
N ALA A 501 1.93 -57.11 -28.41
CA ALA A 501 0.94 -56.13 -27.97
C ALA A 501 1.34 -55.47 -26.64
N GLU A 502 1.77 -56.24 -25.64
CA GLU A 502 2.29 -55.71 -24.37
C GLU A 502 3.49 -54.79 -24.58
N LEU A 503 4.45 -55.22 -25.42
CA LEU A 503 5.66 -54.46 -25.74
C LEU A 503 5.32 -53.17 -26.51
N GLN A 504 4.31 -53.21 -27.40
CA GLN A 504 3.80 -52.02 -28.07
C GLN A 504 3.10 -51.06 -27.10
N GLU A 505 2.31 -51.55 -26.14
CA GLU A 505 1.67 -50.70 -25.12
C GLU A 505 2.71 -50.11 -24.15
N LEU A 506 3.70 -50.88 -23.71
CA LEU A 506 4.83 -50.39 -22.92
C LEU A 506 5.61 -49.29 -23.65
N ARG A 507 5.82 -49.41 -24.97
CA ARG A 507 6.41 -48.34 -25.79
C ARG A 507 5.53 -47.08 -25.82
N ARG A 508 4.20 -47.20 -25.86
CA ARG A 508 3.28 -46.05 -25.78
C ARG A 508 3.31 -45.39 -24.40
N LYS A 509 3.30 -46.18 -23.32
CA LYS A 509 3.41 -45.69 -21.93
C LYS A 509 4.74 -44.96 -21.71
N LEU A 510 5.86 -45.55 -22.13
CA LEU A 510 7.18 -44.91 -22.09
C LEU A 510 7.18 -43.58 -22.86
N SER A 511 6.61 -43.54 -24.06
CA SER A 511 6.52 -42.31 -24.86
C SER A 511 5.62 -41.23 -24.24
N CYS A 512 4.61 -41.60 -23.44
CA CYS A 512 3.79 -40.62 -22.71
C CYS A 512 4.62 -39.99 -21.58
N VAL A 513 5.25 -40.83 -20.76
CA VAL A 513 6.10 -40.42 -19.64
C VAL A 513 7.30 -39.59 -20.10
N THR A 514 7.90 -39.84 -21.27
CA THR A 514 8.99 -38.98 -21.78
C THR A 514 8.53 -37.57 -22.16
N GLU A 515 7.31 -37.41 -22.71
CA GLU A 515 6.82 -36.08 -23.10
C GLU A 515 6.27 -35.32 -21.89
N GLU A 516 5.66 -36.01 -20.92
CA GLU A 516 5.36 -35.48 -19.58
C GLU A 516 6.63 -34.97 -18.89
N ARG A 517 7.72 -35.75 -18.90
CA ARG A 517 9.01 -35.35 -18.32
C ARG A 517 9.61 -34.13 -19.03
N LYS A 518 9.55 -34.06 -20.37
CA LYS A 518 9.96 -32.86 -21.13
C LYS A 518 9.09 -31.65 -20.81
N GLN A 519 7.82 -31.85 -20.46
CA GLN A 519 6.89 -30.77 -20.12
C GLN A 519 7.14 -30.25 -18.70
N THR A 520 7.43 -31.12 -17.73
CA THR A 520 7.83 -30.71 -16.37
C THR A 520 9.23 -30.08 -16.35
N GLU A 521 10.19 -30.59 -17.12
CA GLU A 521 11.50 -29.94 -17.35
C GLU A 521 11.34 -28.49 -17.85
N LYS A 522 10.45 -28.26 -18.83
CA LYS A 522 10.15 -26.91 -19.35
C LYS A 522 9.44 -26.01 -18.35
N GLN A 523 8.57 -26.56 -17.49
CA GLN A 523 7.93 -25.81 -16.42
C GLN A 523 8.97 -25.41 -15.35
N LEU A 524 9.86 -26.32 -14.96
CA LEU A 524 10.94 -26.06 -14.02
C LEU A 524 11.90 -24.97 -14.55
N GLN A 525 12.25 -25.01 -15.84
CA GLN A 525 13.08 -23.96 -16.47
C GLN A 525 12.44 -22.56 -16.34
N ARG A 526 11.14 -22.43 -16.63
CA ARG A 526 10.41 -21.15 -16.48
C ARG A 526 10.41 -20.67 -15.04
N VAL A 527 10.12 -21.54 -14.08
CA VAL A 527 10.15 -21.18 -12.64
C VAL A 527 11.55 -20.76 -12.20
N CYS A 528 12.62 -21.38 -12.73
CA CYS A 528 13.99 -20.95 -12.49
C CYS A 528 14.38 -19.64 -13.19
N GLU A 529 13.71 -19.24 -14.27
CA GLU A 529 13.87 -17.95 -14.94
C GLU A 529 13.11 -16.84 -14.19
N GLU A 530 11.85 -17.11 -13.81
CA GLU A 530 11.02 -16.26 -12.94
C GLU A 530 11.68 -16.03 -11.58
N GLN A 531 12.31 -17.05 -10.98
CA GLN A 531 13.06 -16.88 -9.72
C GLN A 531 14.29 -15.97 -9.90
N LYS A 532 14.93 -15.95 -11.08
CA LYS A 532 16.07 -15.07 -11.37
C LYS A 532 15.62 -13.62 -11.55
N SER A 533 14.57 -13.37 -12.33
CA SER A 533 14.04 -12.02 -12.49
C SER A 533 13.50 -11.47 -11.17
N LEU A 534 12.79 -12.28 -10.38
CA LEU A 534 12.32 -11.86 -9.06
C LEU A 534 13.47 -11.51 -8.10
N ARG A 535 14.59 -12.24 -8.12
CA ARG A 535 15.79 -11.86 -7.34
C ARG A 535 16.32 -10.48 -7.75
N VAL A 536 16.47 -10.23 -9.05
CA VAL A 536 16.92 -8.93 -9.56
C VAL A 536 15.98 -7.82 -9.08
N THR A 537 14.66 -7.98 -9.21
CA THR A 537 13.70 -6.96 -8.72
C THR A 537 13.71 -6.76 -7.21
N VAL A 538 14.05 -7.80 -6.43
CA VAL A 538 14.19 -7.68 -4.97
C VAL A 538 15.46 -6.93 -4.58
N ASP A 539 16.55 -7.10 -5.32
CA ASP A 539 17.80 -6.37 -5.09
C ASP A 539 17.72 -4.92 -5.60
N GLU A 540 17.04 -4.67 -6.72
CA GLU A 540 16.66 -3.31 -7.18
C GLU A 540 15.81 -2.57 -6.14
N LEU A 541 14.75 -3.20 -5.62
CA LEU A 541 13.89 -2.61 -4.57
C LEU A 541 14.62 -2.39 -3.23
N ARG A 542 15.70 -3.13 -2.96
CA ARG A 542 16.57 -2.88 -1.80
C ARG A 542 17.42 -1.63 -2.00
N GLU A 543 18.01 -1.47 -3.19
CA GLU A 543 18.77 -0.26 -3.53
C GLU A 543 17.87 0.99 -3.55
N GLU A 544 16.65 0.89 -4.10
CA GLU A 544 15.65 1.97 -4.01
C GLU A 544 15.27 2.30 -2.56
N LYS A 545 15.12 1.29 -1.69
CA LYS A 545 14.84 1.48 -0.26
C LYS A 545 15.99 2.20 0.46
N GLU A 546 17.24 1.80 0.26
CA GLU A 546 18.40 2.44 0.90
C GLU A 546 18.59 3.88 0.40
N ASN A 547 18.34 4.13 -0.89
CA ASN A 547 18.30 5.48 -1.45
C ASN A 547 17.16 6.33 -0.86
N ALA A 548 15.96 5.77 -0.64
CA ALA A 548 14.84 6.45 0.00
C ALA A 548 15.11 6.76 1.50
N GLU A 549 15.72 5.82 2.24
CA GLU A 549 16.07 6.01 3.65
C GLU A 549 17.17 7.07 3.83
N THR A 550 18.20 7.08 2.97
CA THR A 550 19.25 8.11 2.99
C THR A 550 18.73 9.49 2.56
N LEU A 551 17.83 9.56 1.55
CA LEU A 551 17.14 10.80 1.18
C LEU A 551 16.28 11.33 2.34
N SER A 552 15.52 10.45 3.00
CA SER A 552 14.68 10.79 4.16
C SER A 552 15.53 11.35 5.32
N ALA A 553 16.63 10.67 5.67
CA ALA A 553 17.55 11.13 6.71
C ALA A 553 18.18 12.51 6.39
N ASN A 554 18.47 12.79 5.11
CA ASN A 554 18.96 14.10 4.68
C ASN A 554 17.88 15.19 4.73
N ASN A 555 16.65 14.88 4.30
CA ASN A 555 15.51 15.79 4.43
C ASN A 555 15.19 16.10 5.90
N GLU A 556 15.27 15.12 6.81
CA GLU A 556 15.02 15.33 8.23
C GLU A 556 16.13 16.16 8.91
N ARG A 557 17.39 16.03 8.48
CA ARG A 557 18.49 16.94 8.87
C ARG A 557 18.22 18.36 8.39
N ALA A 558 17.83 18.54 7.12
CA ALA A 558 17.49 19.85 6.57
C ALA A 558 16.31 20.49 7.32
N ARG A 559 15.28 19.71 7.67
CA ARG A 559 14.13 20.16 8.47
C ARG A 559 14.55 20.63 9.86
N ARG A 560 15.40 19.87 10.57
CA ARG A 560 15.95 20.26 11.88
C ARG A 560 16.77 21.55 11.81
N ASN A 561 17.56 21.75 10.75
CA ASN A 561 18.32 22.99 10.55
C ASN A 561 17.39 24.18 10.34
N ALA A 562 16.39 24.06 9.45
CA ALA A 562 15.40 25.10 9.21
C ALA A 562 14.54 25.42 10.45
N GLU A 563 14.19 24.41 11.25
CA GLU A 563 13.54 24.61 12.56
C GLU A 563 14.42 25.41 13.52
N ALA A 564 15.72 25.12 13.60
CA ALA A 564 16.66 25.83 14.46
C ALA A 564 16.88 27.29 14.00
N GLU A 565 17.03 27.52 12.70
CA GLU A 565 17.11 28.87 12.12
C GLU A 565 15.83 29.68 12.39
N ARG A 566 14.65 29.08 12.14
CA ARG A 566 13.35 29.70 12.46
C ARG A 566 13.22 30.04 13.94
N ASN A 567 13.66 29.17 14.84
CA ASN A 567 13.62 29.42 16.28
C ASN A 567 14.57 30.56 16.68
N SER A 568 15.76 30.62 16.08
CA SER A 568 16.73 31.72 16.27
C SER A 568 16.17 33.07 15.78
N LEU A 569 15.55 33.09 14.59
CA LEU A 569 14.88 34.27 14.04
C LEU A 569 13.69 34.70 14.91
N LYS A 570 12.90 33.77 15.44
CA LYS A 570 11.79 34.09 16.38
C LYS A 570 12.29 34.75 17.66
N ALA A 571 13.33 34.21 18.29
CA ALA A 571 13.93 34.81 19.48
C ALA A 571 14.53 36.20 19.19
N ARG A 572 15.05 36.43 17.97
CA ARG A 572 15.53 37.75 17.53
C ARG A 572 14.39 38.74 17.31
N LEU A 573 13.25 38.31 16.77
CA LEU A 573 12.06 39.15 16.63
C LEU A 573 11.52 39.54 18.01
N GLU A 574 11.36 38.58 18.92
CA GLU A 574 10.90 38.82 20.30
C GLU A 574 11.80 39.82 21.06
N ALA A 575 13.12 39.78 20.83
CA ALA A 575 14.06 40.75 21.37
C ALA A 575 13.91 42.16 20.75
N LEU A 576 13.69 42.25 19.43
CA LEU A 576 13.47 43.52 18.73
C LEU A 576 12.12 44.16 19.05
N ASP A 577 11.07 43.36 19.25
CA ASP A 577 9.76 43.84 19.71
C ASP A 577 9.86 44.42 21.12
N ALA A 578 10.62 43.78 22.02
CA ALA A 578 10.90 44.31 23.36
C ALA A 578 11.70 45.63 23.32
N GLU A 579 12.69 45.75 22.43
CA GLU A 579 13.43 47.01 22.21
C GLU A 579 12.50 48.10 21.63
N CYS A 580 11.58 47.75 20.73
CA CYS A 580 10.59 48.68 20.19
C CYS A 580 9.62 49.19 21.28
N GLU A 581 9.14 48.33 22.17
CA GLU A 581 8.30 48.76 23.30
C GLU A 581 9.07 49.64 24.30
N GLU A 582 10.34 49.33 24.59
CA GLU A 582 11.15 50.22 25.45
C GLU A 582 11.35 51.60 24.80
N LEU A 583 11.57 51.66 23.48
CA LEU A 583 11.65 52.92 22.74
C LEU A 583 10.31 53.67 22.70
N ARG A 584 9.16 52.97 22.61
CA ARG A 584 7.82 53.56 22.69
C ARG A 584 7.57 54.18 24.07
N GLU A 585 7.92 53.51 25.16
CA GLU A 585 7.76 54.06 26.51
C GLU A 585 8.74 55.20 26.81
N ARG A 586 9.99 55.12 26.34
CA ARG A 586 10.95 56.24 26.40
C ARG A 586 10.40 57.47 25.65
N ALA A 587 9.77 57.28 24.49
CA ALA A 587 9.13 58.36 23.73
C ALA A 587 7.93 58.97 24.48
N ARG A 588 7.02 58.14 25.02
CA ARG A 588 5.90 58.59 25.88
C ARG A 588 6.38 59.45 27.05
N CYS A 589 7.42 58.99 27.74
CA CYS A 589 8.03 59.73 28.85
C CYS A 589 8.62 61.08 28.41
N ALA A 590 9.23 61.16 27.22
CA ALA A 590 9.77 62.40 26.67
C ALA A 590 8.66 63.38 26.21
N GLU A 591 7.55 62.88 25.66
CA GLU A 591 6.36 63.69 25.37
C GLU A 591 5.76 64.28 26.64
N ASP A 592 5.57 63.48 27.70
CA ASP A 592 5.01 63.97 28.97
C ASP A 592 5.95 64.95 29.70
N ALA A 593 7.26 64.74 29.63
CA ALA A 593 8.24 65.73 30.07
C ALA A 593 8.08 67.05 29.28
N SER A 594 7.91 66.98 27.96
CA SER A 594 7.71 68.15 27.09
C SER A 594 6.38 68.87 27.35
N ARG A 595 5.28 68.13 27.54
CA ARG A 595 3.97 68.66 27.95
C ARG A 595 4.05 69.40 29.29
N ARG A 596 4.82 68.86 30.25
CA ARG A 596 5.06 69.49 31.56
C ARG A 596 5.93 70.74 31.44
N LEU A 597 6.97 70.74 30.61
CA LEU A 597 7.78 71.92 30.34
C LEU A 597 6.94 73.03 29.70
N ALA A 598 6.17 72.74 28.65
CA ALA A 598 5.27 73.70 28.01
C ALA A 598 4.12 74.20 28.92
N ALA A 599 3.79 73.48 30.00
CA ALA A 599 2.89 73.96 31.05
C ALA A 599 3.60 74.89 32.05
N CYS A 600 4.87 74.60 32.39
CA CYS A 600 5.70 75.49 33.20
C CYS A 600 6.06 76.79 32.47
N GLU A 601 6.33 76.74 31.16
CA GLU A 601 6.61 77.91 30.32
C GLU A 601 5.40 78.85 30.22
N ARG A 602 4.19 78.31 30.00
CA ARG A 602 2.95 79.10 30.04
C ARG A 602 2.74 79.76 31.40
N ARG A 603 2.93 79.02 32.49
CA ARG A 603 2.87 79.59 33.85
C ARG A 603 3.94 80.67 34.09
N LEU A 604 5.15 80.50 33.52
CA LEU A 604 6.20 81.53 33.60
C LEU A 604 5.80 82.79 32.84
N ALA A 605 5.23 82.66 31.64
CA ALA A 605 4.70 83.78 30.86
C ALA A 605 3.54 84.49 31.58
N GLU A 606 2.61 83.75 32.18
CA GLU A 606 1.53 84.29 33.03
C GLU A 606 2.09 85.10 34.21
N GLN A 607 3.09 84.58 34.92
CA GLN A 607 3.76 85.31 36.00
C GLN A 607 4.53 86.53 35.47
N GLN A 608 5.19 86.46 34.33
CA GLN A 608 5.85 87.61 33.69
C GLN A 608 4.84 88.70 33.32
N THR A 609 3.68 88.35 32.77
CA THR A 609 2.62 89.34 32.52
C THR A 609 2.11 89.96 33.81
N ARG A 610 1.88 89.17 34.87
CA ARG A 610 1.42 89.72 36.16
C ARG A 610 2.47 90.57 36.86
N ILE A 611 3.76 90.28 36.70
CA ILE A 611 4.85 91.16 37.15
C ILE A 611 4.83 92.47 36.35
N GLY A 612 4.65 92.42 35.03
CA GLY A 612 4.50 93.61 34.20
C GLY A 612 3.31 94.50 34.60
N ASP A 613 2.15 93.89 34.91
CA ASP A 613 0.99 94.59 35.45
C ASP A 613 1.33 95.25 36.81
N LEU A 614 1.92 94.50 37.74
CA LEU A 614 2.28 94.99 39.07
C LEU A 614 3.34 96.11 39.02
N GLU A 615 4.28 96.05 38.08
CA GLU A 615 5.22 97.15 37.82
C GLU A 615 4.53 98.39 37.24
N ALA A 616 3.49 98.23 36.41
CA ALA A 616 2.70 99.33 35.89
C ALA A 616 1.82 99.95 36.98
N GLU A 617 1.14 99.12 37.79
CA GLU A 617 0.42 99.51 39.00
C GLU A 617 1.35 100.32 39.92
N ASN A 618 2.53 99.78 40.25
CA ASN A 618 3.53 100.43 41.11
C ASN A 618 4.04 101.76 40.51
N ARG A 619 4.31 101.83 39.20
CA ARG A 619 4.65 103.08 38.51
C ARG A 619 3.53 104.14 38.62
N THR A 620 2.26 103.75 38.51
CA THR A 620 1.15 104.70 38.72
C THR A 620 0.99 105.13 40.18
N LEU A 621 1.23 104.23 41.15
CA LEU A 621 1.21 104.56 42.57
C LEU A 621 2.36 105.49 42.96
N GLN A 622 3.55 105.32 42.37
CA GLN A 622 4.68 106.25 42.52
C GLN A 622 4.34 107.63 41.99
N GLN A 623 3.75 107.74 40.78
CA GLN A 623 3.29 109.02 40.22
C GLN A 623 2.21 109.69 41.08
N GLN A 624 1.28 108.91 41.65
CA GLN A 624 0.28 109.44 42.60
C GLN A 624 0.95 109.93 43.89
N MET A 625 1.88 109.17 44.46
CA MET A 625 2.65 109.54 45.66
C MET A 625 3.48 110.80 45.43
N GLU A 626 4.14 110.95 44.28
CA GLU A 626 4.86 112.16 43.89
C GLU A 626 3.91 113.37 43.79
N LEU A 627 2.72 113.18 43.22
CA LEU A 627 1.72 114.24 43.05
C LEU A 627 1.10 114.67 44.40
N GLU A 628 0.80 113.73 45.30
CA GLU A 628 0.38 114.05 46.67
C GLU A 628 1.52 114.63 47.52
N SER A 629 2.78 114.24 47.28
CA SER A 629 3.95 114.87 47.89
C SER A 629 4.10 116.31 47.43
N GLN A 630 3.97 116.59 46.12
CA GLN A 630 3.96 117.96 45.57
C GLN A 630 2.80 118.80 46.11
N LYS A 631 1.57 118.25 46.22
CA LYS A 631 0.44 118.93 46.88
C LYS A 631 0.75 119.24 48.34
N THR A 632 1.28 118.26 49.07
CA THR A 632 1.66 118.42 50.50
C THR A 632 2.76 119.46 50.66
N GLN A 633 3.72 119.53 49.74
CA GLN A 633 4.74 120.56 49.73
C GLN A 633 4.18 121.95 49.42
N ARG A 634 3.30 122.10 48.42
CA ARG A 634 2.61 123.38 48.16
C ARG A 634 1.81 123.83 49.39
N LEU A 635 1.05 122.93 50.02
CA LEU A 635 0.33 123.23 51.26
C LEU A 635 1.24 123.61 52.44
N ARG A 636 2.48 123.09 52.49
CA ARG A 636 3.50 123.55 53.45
C ARG A 636 4.04 124.94 53.10
N GLU A 637 4.28 125.21 51.82
CA GLU A 637 4.72 126.52 51.31
C GLU A 637 3.63 127.58 51.57
N ASP A 638 2.38 127.30 51.22
CA ASP A 638 1.20 128.12 51.52
C ASP A 638 1.10 128.39 53.04
N LEU A 639 1.16 127.36 53.88
CA LEU A 639 1.14 127.48 55.34
C LEU A 639 2.31 128.30 55.89
N VAL A 640 3.49 128.24 55.28
CA VAL A 640 4.63 129.11 55.63
C VAL A 640 4.35 130.56 55.24
N THR A 641 3.74 130.83 54.08
CA THR A 641 3.35 132.21 53.71
C THR A 641 2.23 132.77 54.58
N GLU A 642 1.25 131.97 55.01
CA GLU A 642 0.24 132.40 55.97
C GLU A 642 0.83 132.63 57.36
N LYS A 643 1.79 131.78 57.80
CA LYS A 643 2.55 132.04 59.03
C LYS A 643 3.39 133.31 58.95
N SER A 644 4.00 133.64 57.80
CA SER A 644 4.75 134.89 57.67
C SER A 644 3.83 136.12 57.62
N LYS A 645 2.67 136.04 56.95
CA LYS A 645 1.62 137.09 57.01
C LYS A 645 1.10 137.30 58.43
N GLY A 646 0.87 136.22 59.17
CA GLY A 646 0.50 136.27 60.58
C GLY A 646 1.56 136.93 61.45
N ALA A 647 2.83 136.54 61.28
CA ALA A 647 3.97 137.14 61.98
C ALA A 647 4.17 138.63 61.62
N GLU A 648 3.95 139.03 60.38
CA GLU A 648 3.91 140.44 59.98
C GLU A 648 2.78 141.21 60.70
N LEU A 649 1.58 140.63 60.78
CA LEU A 649 0.43 141.26 61.43
C LEU A 649 0.67 141.44 62.93
N VAL A 650 1.18 140.40 63.60
CA VAL A 650 1.67 140.46 64.99
C VAL A 650 2.77 141.51 65.15
N GLY A 651 3.74 141.58 64.22
CA GLY A 651 4.79 142.61 64.23
C GLY A 651 4.25 144.03 64.15
N ARG A 652 3.20 144.26 63.34
CA ARG A 652 2.48 145.55 63.27
C ARG A 652 1.75 145.85 64.58
N LEU A 653 1.08 144.87 65.19
CA LEU A 653 0.41 145.04 66.49
C LEU A 653 1.40 145.34 67.63
N ARG A 654 2.54 144.64 67.68
CA ARG A 654 3.63 144.91 68.65
C ARG A 654 4.24 146.31 68.44
N SER A 655 4.37 146.76 67.19
CA SER A 655 4.79 148.14 66.87
C SER A 655 3.78 149.20 67.34
N VAL A 656 2.47 148.94 67.19
CA VAL A 656 1.40 149.80 67.74
C VAL A 656 1.44 149.83 69.28
N CYS A 657 1.67 148.69 69.94
CA CYS A 657 1.85 148.64 71.39
C CYS A 657 3.04 149.48 71.86
N ALA A 658 4.18 149.41 71.16
CA ALA A 658 5.34 150.24 71.46
C ALA A 658 5.03 151.75 71.32
N ALA A 659 4.26 152.14 70.30
CA ALA A 659 3.80 153.51 70.13
C ALA A 659 2.83 153.96 71.24
N ILE A 660 1.98 153.08 71.76
CA ILE A 660 1.08 153.37 72.88
C ILE A 660 1.86 153.49 74.20
N ALA A 661 2.84 152.61 74.44
CA ALA A 661 3.71 152.65 75.62
C ALA A 661 4.52 153.96 75.68
N LEU A 662 5.06 154.41 74.54
CA LEU A 662 5.76 155.69 74.42
C LEU A 662 4.89 156.92 74.77
N ASN A 663 3.56 156.81 74.67
CA ASN A 663 2.61 157.86 75.03
C ASN A 663 2.10 157.74 76.49
N GLY A 664 2.80 156.99 77.34
CA GLY A 664 2.49 156.87 78.77
C GLY A 664 1.48 155.78 79.15
N GLY A 665 1.08 154.94 78.19
CA GLY A 665 0.27 153.75 78.46
C GLY A 665 1.07 152.67 79.20
N LYS A 666 0.50 152.08 80.25
CA LYS A 666 1.06 150.89 80.91
C LYS A 666 0.76 149.63 80.09
N ILE A 667 1.55 149.40 79.05
CA ILE A 667 1.60 148.11 78.32
C ILE A 667 2.93 147.44 78.67
N ASP A 668 2.89 146.16 79.01
CA ASP A 668 4.09 145.38 79.29
C ASP A 668 4.74 144.84 78.00
N VAL A 669 6.04 144.61 78.01
CA VAL A 669 6.83 144.32 76.81
C VAL A 669 6.89 142.81 76.52
N GLU A 670 6.72 141.96 77.54
CA GLU A 670 6.86 140.49 77.45
C GLU A 670 5.50 139.75 77.39
N MET A 671 4.51 140.30 76.68
CA MET A 671 3.19 139.67 76.51
C MET A 671 3.19 138.66 75.35
N ASP A 672 2.44 137.54 75.49
CA ASP A 672 2.12 136.62 74.39
C ASP A 672 1.19 137.28 73.34
N ASP A 673 1.08 136.75 72.13
CA ASP A 673 0.28 137.36 71.06
C ASP A 673 -1.22 137.43 71.40
N HIS A 674 -1.77 136.47 72.15
CA HIS A 674 -3.15 136.58 72.66
C HIS A 674 -3.27 137.66 73.74
N GLN A 675 -2.38 137.62 74.74
CA GLN A 675 -2.31 138.66 75.79
C GLN A 675 -2.08 140.07 75.22
N LEU A 676 -1.34 140.21 74.12
CA LEU A 676 -1.10 141.46 73.41
C LEU A 676 -2.40 142.01 72.81
N ILE A 677 -3.21 141.16 72.17
CA ILE A 677 -4.53 141.53 71.63
C ILE A 677 -5.46 141.96 72.78
N ASP A 678 -5.55 141.16 73.84
CA ASP A 678 -6.33 141.50 75.03
C ASP A 678 -5.87 142.84 75.66
N SER A 679 -4.56 143.12 75.66
CA SER A 679 -3.99 144.37 76.17
C SER A 679 -4.36 145.58 75.31
N ILE A 680 -4.30 145.44 73.98
CA ILE A 680 -4.77 146.47 73.03
C ILE A 680 -6.25 146.76 73.25
N ASP A 681 -7.09 145.73 73.32
CA ASP A 681 -8.54 145.89 73.54
C ASP A 681 -8.83 146.53 74.91
N ASN A 682 -8.10 146.15 75.97
CA ASN A 682 -8.23 146.79 77.28
C ASN A 682 -7.82 148.27 77.26
N VAL A 683 -6.81 148.67 76.49
CA VAL A 683 -6.42 150.09 76.35
C VAL A 683 -7.43 150.87 75.50
N ILE A 684 -7.92 150.30 74.39
CA ILE A 684 -8.96 150.92 73.54
C ILE A 684 -10.25 151.10 74.36
N MET A 685 -10.69 150.06 75.06
CA MET A 685 -11.85 150.12 75.97
C MET A 685 -11.60 151.06 77.15
N GLY A 686 -10.37 151.15 77.67
CA GLY A 686 -9.97 152.10 78.70
C GLY A 686 -10.13 153.54 78.23
N ALA A 687 -9.60 153.88 77.05
CA ALA A 687 -9.70 155.20 76.43
C ALA A 687 -11.15 155.58 76.12
N LEU A 688 -11.93 154.67 75.52
CA LEU A 688 -13.37 154.87 75.26
C LEU A 688 -14.16 155.12 76.55
N ASN A 689 -13.90 154.35 77.61
CA ASN A 689 -14.57 154.53 78.91
C ASN A 689 -14.08 155.77 79.68
N ALA A 690 -12.88 156.29 79.40
CA ALA A 690 -12.39 157.55 79.95
C ALA A 690 -13.07 158.74 79.26
N ALA A 691 -13.00 158.80 77.92
CA ALA A 691 -13.64 159.85 77.13
C ALA A 691 -15.17 159.91 77.36
N LYS A 692 -15.82 158.75 77.53
CA LYS A 692 -17.25 158.69 77.90
C LYS A 692 -17.52 159.28 79.28
N ARG A 693 -16.72 158.93 80.31
CA ARG A 693 -16.87 159.49 81.67
C ARG A 693 -16.62 160.99 81.70
N GLU A 694 -15.66 161.48 80.92
CA GLU A 694 -15.35 162.92 80.82
C GLU A 694 -16.50 163.68 80.14
N ALA A 695 -17.06 163.15 79.06
CA ALA A 695 -18.25 163.70 78.40
C ALA A 695 -19.48 163.70 79.33
N ASP A 696 -19.74 162.61 80.06
CA ASP A 696 -20.86 162.51 81.00
C ASP A 696 -20.69 163.47 82.20
N ALA A 697 -19.46 163.65 82.70
CA ALA A 697 -19.15 164.62 83.76
C ALA A 697 -19.37 166.07 83.31
N LEU A 698 -18.92 166.43 82.10
CA LEU A 698 -19.16 167.75 81.51
C LEU A 698 -20.65 168.04 81.31
N ARG A 699 -21.44 167.04 80.89
CA ARG A 699 -22.91 167.17 80.80
C ARG A 699 -23.54 167.39 82.17
N LEU A 700 -23.09 166.67 83.20
CA LEU A 700 -23.60 166.84 84.56
C LEU A 700 -23.31 168.25 85.09
N GLN A 701 -22.07 168.75 84.92
CA GLN A 701 -21.67 170.10 85.28
C GLN A 701 -22.53 171.17 84.57
N GLN A 702 -22.80 170.98 83.28
CA GLN A 702 -23.64 171.88 82.49
C GLN A 702 -25.09 171.89 82.99
N HIS A 703 -25.64 170.74 83.40
CA HIS A 703 -26.96 170.67 84.02
C HIS A 703 -27.01 171.38 85.39
N THR A 704 -25.98 171.24 86.24
CA THR A 704 -25.91 171.95 87.53
C THR A 704 -25.90 173.46 87.35
N GLN A 705 -25.08 173.99 86.45
CA GLN A 705 -25.03 175.43 86.15
C GLN A 705 -26.36 175.97 85.60
N ILE A 706 -27.08 175.18 84.81
CA ILE A 706 -28.42 175.54 84.34
C ILE A 706 -29.45 175.53 85.49
N ALA A 707 -29.33 174.65 86.48
CA ALA A 707 -30.19 174.66 87.66
C ALA A 707 -29.92 175.91 88.52
N GLU A 708 -28.66 176.19 88.86
CA GLU A 708 -28.24 177.37 89.63
C GLU A 708 -28.72 178.70 89.00
N LEU A 709 -28.65 178.82 87.67
CA LEU A 709 -29.16 179.99 86.93
C LEU A 709 -30.70 180.09 86.95
N ASN A 710 -31.43 178.96 87.01
CA ASN A 710 -32.88 178.97 87.13
C ASN A 710 -33.34 179.29 88.57
N ASP A 711 -32.63 178.83 89.59
CA ASP A 711 -32.91 179.20 90.99
C ASP A 711 -32.63 180.69 91.24
N LEU A 712 -31.50 181.21 90.73
CA LEU A 712 -31.22 182.66 90.73
C LEU A 712 -32.33 183.46 90.03
N LYS A 713 -32.83 182.97 88.88
CA LYS A 713 -33.97 183.59 88.19
C LYS A 713 -35.25 183.54 89.05
N SER A 714 -35.53 182.40 89.67
CA SER A 714 -36.69 182.21 90.58
C SER A 714 -36.63 183.17 91.77
N ASP A 715 -35.46 183.38 92.36
CA ASP A 715 -35.28 184.31 93.48
C ASP A 715 -35.35 185.77 93.06
N ILE A 716 -34.88 186.13 91.86
CA ILE A 716 -35.12 187.45 91.26
C ILE A 716 -36.62 187.69 91.00
N GLU A 717 -37.38 186.66 90.59
CA GLU A 717 -38.83 186.75 90.40
C GLU A 717 -39.58 186.85 91.75
N LYS A 718 -39.19 186.09 92.78
CA LYS A 718 -39.70 186.24 94.17
C LYS A 718 -39.41 187.63 94.75
N LEU A 719 -38.20 188.15 94.56
CA LEU A 719 -37.81 189.50 94.98
C LEU A 719 -38.64 190.58 94.26
N ARG A 720 -38.91 190.43 92.96
CA ARG A 720 -39.83 191.31 92.22
C ARG A 720 -41.26 191.24 92.76
N PHE A 721 -41.72 190.06 93.17
CA PHE A 721 -43.06 189.89 93.77
C PHE A 721 -43.18 190.58 95.14
N HIS A 722 -42.16 190.45 96.01
CA HIS A 722 -42.12 191.17 97.28
C HIS A 722 -41.99 192.69 97.11
N LEU A 723 -41.17 193.15 96.14
CA LEU A 723 -41.05 194.57 95.79
C LEU A 723 -42.36 195.17 95.26
N ALA A 724 -43.23 194.37 94.62
CA ALA A 724 -44.54 194.81 94.18
C ALA A 724 -45.55 195.00 95.34
N TRP A 725 -45.45 194.19 96.41
CA TRP A 725 -46.41 194.25 97.53
C TRP A 725 -46.18 195.46 98.47
N PHE A 726 -44.92 195.85 98.69
CA PHE A 726 -44.59 196.96 99.60
C PHE A 726 -44.74 198.36 98.99
N HIS A 727 -44.93 198.46 97.67
CA HIS A 727 -44.94 199.75 96.96
C HIS A 727 -46.27 200.52 97.03
N ALA A 728 -47.19 200.11 97.91
CA ALA A 728 -48.50 200.73 98.15
C ALA A 728 -48.47 201.95 99.10
N LEU A 729 -47.28 202.42 99.50
CA LEU A 729 -47.08 203.68 100.25
C LEU A 729 -46.12 204.64 99.50
N PRO A 730 -46.29 205.98 99.63
CA PRO A 730 -45.76 206.91 98.63
C PRO A 730 -44.38 207.53 98.93
N HIS A 731 -43.42 207.33 98.00
CA HIS A 731 -42.34 208.29 97.62
C HIS A 731 -41.28 208.68 98.69
N PRO A 732 -40.23 209.50 98.38
CA PRO A 732 -39.65 209.95 97.09
C PRO A 732 -38.08 209.87 96.98
N LYS A 733 -37.53 210.19 95.77
CA LYS A 733 -36.12 210.63 95.45
C LYS A 733 -34.97 209.58 95.61
N ALA A 734 -33.76 209.73 95.03
CA ALA A 734 -33.27 210.32 93.76
C ALA A 734 -31.73 210.10 93.58
N ARG A 735 -31.19 210.18 92.34
CA ARG A 735 -29.76 210.39 91.93
C ARG A 735 -28.74 209.22 92.14
N VAL A 736 -27.56 209.12 91.48
CA VAL A 736 -27.03 209.54 90.13
C VAL A 736 -25.57 208.99 89.90
N LEU A 737 -25.05 208.94 88.64
CA LEU A 737 -23.61 208.78 88.21
C LEU A 737 -22.90 207.41 88.46
N SER A 738 -21.79 206.97 87.80
CA SER A 738 -21.19 207.24 86.45
C SER A 738 -19.90 206.43 86.10
N VAL A 739 -19.57 206.31 84.79
CA VAL A 739 -18.20 206.27 84.15
C VAL A 739 -17.40 204.92 83.99
N PRO A 740 -16.55 204.72 82.93
CA PRO A 740 -16.30 203.38 82.30
C PRO A 740 -14.86 203.00 81.75
N GLY A 741 -14.71 201.81 81.13
CA GLY A 741 -13.62 201.36 80.19
C GLY A 741 -13.52 199.81 80.04
N LYS A 742 -12.64 199.13 79.26
CA LYS A 742 -11.85 199.26 77.97
C LYS A 742 -11.12 197.88 77.71
N CYS A 743 -10.59 197.40 76.56
CA CYS A 743 -10.83 197.45 75.09
C CYS A 743 -9.93 196.40 74.33
N GLY A 744 -10.39 195.74 73.24
CA GLY A 744 -9.61 194.84 72.32
C GLY A 744 -10.52 193.76 71.65
N SER A 745 -10.33 193.08 70.49
CA SER A 745 -9.31 192.97 69.38
C SER A 745 -8.06 192.07 69.61
N VAL A 746 -7.45 191.33 68.64
CA VAL A 746 -7.58 191.19 67.14
C VAL A 746 -7.56 189.67 66.70
N ALA A 747 -7.59 189.32 65.39
CA ALA A 747 -7.94 187.99 64.82
C ALA A 747 -6.88 187.27 63.90
N TYR A 748 -7.27 186.10 63.32
CA TYR A 748 -6.53 185.21 62.35
C TYR A 748 -5.33 184.39 62.94
N PRO A 749 -4.61 183.52 62.18
CA PRO A 749 -5.06 182.18 61.74
C PRO A 749 -4.06 181.00 61.92
N LYS A 750 -4.55 179.76 62.00
CA LYS A 750 -4.02 178.60 61.23
C LYS A 750 -5.01 177.45 61.19
#